data_AF-A0AAU6V0C0-F1
#
_entry.id   AF-A0AAU6V0C0-F1
#
_cell.length_a   1.000
_cell.length_b   1.000
_cell.length_c   1.000
_cell.angle_alpha   90.00
_cell.angle_beta   90.00
_cell.angle_gamma   90.00
#
_symmetry.space_group_name_H-M   'P 1'
#
loop_
_entity.id
_entity.type
_entity.pdbx_description
1 polymer ?
#
loop_
_entity_poly.entity_id
_entity_poly.type
_entity_poly.pdbx_seq_one_letter_code
_entity_poly.pdbx_strand_id
1 'polypeptide(L)'
;MMNAQKTRIALLLAASAATLALGGCGGDDGNDGNPGNPGGEPAGEIKELHFSFEQAVVKGGIPTVEFTVTNEDDMPVVGLQKFRFAAAQLLPEGATGAGNASQWQYFGNEDCTVSSSCAGTFVDHKNGSYSYTFSKTLNELSKDTISFNPELAQRVLLRAYNTPLPDGTLIPNSNAFVDFSADSGASAAYSRKLVSTDSCNTCHGDLANVKHGGAYSDVNYCATCHTSGKVKPGNEFNAMIHTKHKDLGLDALNSCQSCHNDTNVELTPDWGNWSKVPTAASCGSCHSNIDFAAGQGHSQQTDNSNCIACHNSKWTEELHTGVTGDKRAVIAQRGLAAELTGSADNSATLTVTLLDKAGNALDANNELAKIKRLETITNVGPNFPVMGYNVSPGSGKAKVAKDLVKDGQLQDAVTLVDGKLQFTVQDLPFGAGDADTAFSFIGLEMCNQGSELIACADGVATTSMKAQLAFGTKSGDAPSHRHIDSVNFATCQGCHSDTFELHKGHHAGFVMTEQLGREVNGKLTVGVDGCVACHTPDGTYASGANKGALEMKLHKTHIEKAHGLIGGNCSACHNDLNLDAFKNKGALATSAGMYTTPVTATCTSCHTVGGDYMVHTKEQLEAYGAVVDGDYTAANQAAQLETCFYCHKPTAADHTQVKM
;
A
#
# COMPACT_ATOMS: atom_id res chain seq x y z
N MET A 1 -7.25 35.62 -11.02
CA MET A 1 -8.49 35.83 -11.79
C MET A 1 -9.39 34.63 -11.57
N MET A 2 -10.68 34.91 -11.41
CA MET A 2 -11.71 34.05 -10.83
C MET A 2 -12.10 32.83 -11.66
N ASN A 3 -12.43 31.75 -10.93
CA ASN A 3 -13.53 30.78 -11.06
C ASN A 3 -14.04 30.34 -12.45
N ALA A 4 -14.25 29.04 -12.59
CA ALA A 4 -15.62 28.51 -12.77
C ALA A 4 -15.70 27.00 -12.47
N GLN A 5 -16.37 26.67 -11.36
CA GLN A 5 -16.95 25.37 -11.06
C GLN A 5 -18.11 25.07 -12.03
N LYS A 6 -18.28 23.81 -12.44
CA LYS A 6 -19.43 23.35 -13.24
C LYS A 6 -20.36 22.51 -12.37
N THR A 7 -21.54 23.05 -12.08
CA THR A 7 -22.69 22.31 -11.52
C THR A 7 -23.67 22.03 -12.66
N ARG A 8 -24.16 20.79 -12.78
CA ARG A 8 -25.21 20.41 -13.74
C ARG A 8 -26.52 20.19 -12.98
N ILE A 9 -27.52 21.02 -13.26
CA ILE A 9 -28.92 20.84 -12.88
C ILE A 9 -29.80 21.00 -14.12
N ALA A 10 -30.78 20.10 -14.22
CA ALA A 10 -32.04 20.15 -14.95
C ALA A 10 -32.05 20.08 -16.49
N LEU A 11 -32.63 18.98 -17.00
CA LEU A 11 -33.42 18.99 -18.23
C LEU A 11 -34.79 18.37 -17.95
N LEU A 12 -35.82 19.21 -18.02
CA LEU A 12 -37.23 18.86 -18.15
C LEU A 12 -37.85 19.92 -19.05
N LEU A 13 -38.69 19.47 -20.00
CA LEU A 13 -39.54 20.16 -21.00
C LEU A 13 -39.23 19.59 -22.40
N ALA A 14 -40.16 19.30 -23.29
CA ALA A 14 -41.62 19.20 -23.32
C ALA A 14 -41.96 18.78 -24.77
N ALA A 15 -43.05 18.04 -25.00
CA ALA A 15 -43.78 18.15 -26.27
C ALA A 15 -45.21 17.62 -26.14
N SER A 16 -46.13 18.44 -26.63
CA SER A 16 -47.59 18.43 -26.46
C SER A 16 -48.34 18.25 -27.79
N ALA A 17 -49.67 18.06 -27.69
CA ALA A 17 -50.75 18.19 -28.70
C ALA A 17 -51.22 16.86 -29.37
N ALA A 18 -52.51 16.56 -29.62
CA ALA A 18 -53.74 17.36 -29.66
C ALA A 18 -55.05 16.50 -29.51
N THR A 19 -56.07 17.15 -28.94
CA THR A 19 -57.57 17.04 -29.01
C THR A 19 -58.32 15.92 -29.76
N LEU A 20 -59.38 15.38 -29.12
CA LEU A 20 -60.78 15.34 -29.63
C LEU A 20 -61.79 14.89 -28.55
N ALA A 21 -62.97 15.50 -28.52
CA ALA A 21 -64.05 15.29 -27.57
C ALA A 21 -65.12 14.31 -28.11
N LEU A 22 -65.76 13.52 -27.23
CA LEU A 22 -67.21 13.22 -27.17
C LEU A 22 -67.49 12.22 -26.01
N GLY A 23 -68.61 12.44 -25.30
CA GLY A 23 -68.90 11.81 -24.02
C GLY A 23 -69.53 10.41 -24.05
N GLY A 24 -69.68 9.85 -22.85
CA GLY A 24 -70.44 8.63 -22.56
C GLY A 24 -70.33 8.28 -21.07
N CYS A 25 -71.46 8.23 -20.37
CA CYS A 25 -71.56 7.72 -18.99
C CYS A 25 -71.14 6.26 -18.90
N GLY A 26 -70.44 5.91 -17.81
CA GLY A 26 -70.22 4.55 -17.36
C GLY A 26 -69.10 4.54 -16.33
N GLY A 27 -69.42 4.34 -15.05
CA GLY A 27 -68.41 4.19 -14.01
C GLY A 27 -67.65 2.88 -14.19
N ASP A 28 -66.36 2.92 -13.90
CA ASP A 28 -65.61 1.80 -13.34
C ASP A 28 -64.44 2.36 -12.52
N ASP A 29 -64.09 1.56 -11.54
CA ASP A 29 -63.11 1.63 -10.48
C ASP A 29 -61.70 2.11 -10.89
N GLY A 30 -60.99 2.66 -9.89
CA GLY A 30 -59.72 3.32 -10.06
C GLY A 30 -58.69 2.49 -10.83
N ASN A 31 -57.94 3.16 -11.71
CA ASN A 31 -56.83 2.56 -12.42
C ASN A 31 -55.93 1.78 -11.45
N ASP A 32 -55.76 0.49 -11.72
CA ASP A 32 -54.74 -0.33 -11.10
C ASP A 32 -53.40 0.40 -11.17
N GLY A 33 -52.70 0.46 -10.03
CA GLY A 33 -51.32 0.96 -10.00
C GLY A 33 -50.46 0.17 -10.98
N ASN A 34 -49.50 0.84 -11.61
CA ASN A 34 -48.55 0.18 -12.51
C ASN A 34 -47.98 -1.08 -11.83
N PRO A 35 -47.96 -2.24 -12.49
CA PRO A 35 -47.26 -3.41 -11.99
C PRO A 35 -45.83 -3.01 -11.62
N GLY A 36 -45.39 -3.38 -10.41
CA GLY A 36 -43.99 -3.21 -10.02
C GLY A 36 -43.09 -3.82 -11.08
N ASN A 37 -42.00 -3.13 -11.41
CA ASN A 37 -41.00 -3.67 -12.33
C ASN A 37 -40.61 -5.08 -11.88
N PRO A 38 -40.46 -6.04 -12.82
CA PRO A 38 -39.97 -7.37 -12.48
C PRO A 38 -38.68 -7.22 -11.67
N GLY A 39 -38.60 -7.86 -10.51
CA GLY A 39 -37.35 -7.98 -9.78
C GLY A 39 -36.30 -8.51 -10.76
N GLY A 40 -35.22 -7.75 -10.94
CA GLY A 40 -34.06 -8.22 -11.71
C GLY A 40 -33.55 -9.54 -11.15
N GLU A 41 -32.65 -10.20 -11.88
CA GLU A 41 -31.90 -11.31 -11.31
C GLU A 41 -31.36 -10.89 -9.92
N PRO A 42 -31.41 -11.79 -8.92
CA PRO A 42 -30.84 -11.48 -7.61
C PRO A 42 -29.44 -10.94 -7.84
N ALA A 43 -29.14 -9.79 -7.22
CA ALA A 43 -27.79 -9.28 -7.22
C ALA A 43 -26.85 -10.43 -6.85
N GLY A 44 -25.68 -10.47 -7.48
CA GLY A 44 -24.61 -11.33 -7.00
C GLY A 44 -24.28 -11.00 -5.53
N GLU A 45 -23.18 -11.56 -5.03
CA GLU A 45 -22.64 -11.12 -3.75
C GLU A 45 -22.47 -9.58 -3.72
N ILE A 46 -23.02 -8.92 -2.70
CA ILE A 46 -22.81 -7.49 -2.47
C ILE A 46 -21.38 -7.33 -1.99
N LYS A 47 -20.57 -6.51 -2.68
CA LYS A 47 -19.15 -6.36 -2.34
C LYS A 47 -18.90 -5.25 -1.33
N GLU A 48 -19.70 -4.19 -1.39
CA GLU A 48 -19.58 -3.03 -0.51
C GLU A 48 -20.94 -2.59 0.02
N LEU A 49 -20.95 -2.01 1.22
CA LEU A 49 -22.13 -1.30 1.76
C LEU A 49 -21.75 0.15 2.02
N HIS A 50 -22.45 1.07 1.37
CA HIS A 50 -22.30 2.51 1.58
C HIS A 50 -23.43 3.03 2.46
N PHE A 51 -23.10 3.84 3.46
CA PHE A 51 -24.05 4.37 4.44
C PHE A 51 -24.16 5.89 4.31
N SER A 52 -25.39 6.40 4.28
CA SER A 52 -25.69 7.83 4.34
C SER A 52 -26.61 8.11 5.51
N PHE A 53 -26.25 9.05 6.39
CA PHE A 53 -27.07 9.41 7.54
C PHE A 53 -27.96 10.61 7.20
N GLU A 54 -29.26 10.40 7.28
CA GLU A 54 -30.30 11.41 6.98
C GLU A 54 -30.61 12.25 8.22
N GLN A 55 -30.63 11.62 9.40
CA GLN A 55 -30.85 12.28 10.68
C GLN A 55 -30.12 11.56 11.80
N ALA A 56 -29.56 12.31 12.74
CA ALA A 56 -29.05 11.80 14.00
C ALA A 56 -29.36 12.80 15.11
N VAL A 57 -30.06 12.40 16.17
CA VAL A 57 -30.50 13.30 17.25
C VAL A 57 -30.50 12.58 18.60
N VAL A 58 -30.44 13.35 19.70
CA VAL A 58 -30.66 12.83 21.06
C VAL A 58 -31.90 13.50 21.65
N LYS A 59 -32.99 12.75 21.82
CA LYS A 59 -34.24 13.25 22.41
C LYS A 59 -34.46 12.62 23.78
N GLY A 60 -34.61 13.44 24.82
CA GLY A 60 -34.75 12.95 26.20
C GLY A 60 -33.58 12.10 26.67
N GLY A 61 -32.37 12.34 26.14
CA GLY A 61 -31.17 11.55 26.41
C GLY A 61 -31.06 10.25 25.60
N ILE A 62 -32.04 9.93 24.74
CA ILE A 62 -32.06 8.71 23.91
C ILE A 62 -31.60 9.06 22.48
N PRO A 63 -30.54 8.44 21.96
CA PRO A 63 -30.12 8.62 20.56
C PRO A 63 -31.05 7.92 19.57
N THR A 64 -31.29 8.59 18.44
CA THR A 64 -31.97 8.05 17.25
C THR A 64 -31.17 8.40 16.00
N VAL A 65 -31.03 7.44 15.09
CA VAL A 65 -30.44 7.64 13.76
C VAL A 65 -31.36 7.13 12.65
N GLU A 66 -31.38 7.84 11.53
CA GLU A 66 -32.01 7.46 10.27
C GLU A 66 -30.94 7.46 9.18
N PHE A 67 -30.89 6.39 8.38
CA PHE A 67 -29.82 6.20 7.41
C PHE A 67 -30.27 5.35 6.21
N THR A 68 -29.66 5.59 5.06
CA THR A 68 -29.80 4.77 3.85
C THR A 68 -28.60 3.87 3.66
N VAL A 69 -28.81 2.70 3.05
CA VAL A 69 -27.74 1.76 2.65
C VAL A 69 -27.84 1.42 1.17
N THR A 70 -26.74 1.56 0.45
CA THR A 70 -26.59 1.17 -0.96
C THR A 70 -25.43 0.20 -1.14
N ASN A 71 -25.41 -0.53 -2.27
CA ASN A 71 -24.29 -1.37 -2.68
C ASN A 71 -23.31 -0.59 -3.59
N GLU A 72 -22.30 -1.29 -4.14
CA GLU A 72 -21.30 -0.71 -5.05
C GLU A 72 -21.86 -0.08 -6.34
N ASP A 73 -23.11 -0.41 -6.71
CA ASP A 73 -23.80 0.11 -7.91
C ASP A 73 -24.85 1.17 -7.55
N ASP A 74 -24.77 1.75 -6.34
CA ASP A 74 -25.74 2.71 -5.79
C ASP A 74 -27.18 2.16 -5.68
N MET A 75 -27.36 0.84 -5.66
CA MET A 75 -28.67 0.21 -5.51
C MET A 75 -29.05 0.06 -4.03
N PRO A 76 -30.31 0.35 -3.64
CA PRO A 76 -30.76 0.21 -2.26
C PRO A 76 -30.64 -1.24 -1.74
N VAL A 77 -30.02 -1.40 -0.56
CA VAL A 77 -29.88 -2.71 0.09
C VAL A 77 -31.00 -2.87 1.12
N VAL A 78 -31.90 -3.84 0.89
CA VAL A 78 -33.09 -4.09 1.72
C VAL A 78 -32.91 -5.37 2.54
N GLY A 79 -33.40 -5.38 3.78
CA GLY A 79 -33.45 -6.58 4.60
C GLY A 79 -32.17 -6.87 5.39
N LEU A 80 -31.37 -5.86 5.75
CA LEU A 80 -30.20 -6.06 6.61
C LEU A 80 -30.60 -6.65 7.98
N GLN A 81 -29.91 -7.72 8.40
CA GLN A 81 -30.39 -8.58 9.49
C GLN A 81 -29.77 -8.31 10.86
N LYS A 82 -28.55 -7.75 10.91
CA LYS A 82 -27.81 -7.66 12.18
C LYS A 82 -26.86 -6.46 12.24
N PHE A 83 -26.98 -5.70 13.32
CA PHE A 83 -26.19 -4.51 13.58
C PHE A 83 -25.69 -4.45 15.02
N ARG A 84 -24.58 -3.72 15.21
CA ARG A 84 -24.19 -3.14 16.50
C ARG A 84 -24.20 -1.62 16.36
N PHE A 85 -24.87 -0.94 17.27
CA PHE A 85 -24.89 0.52 17.36
C PHE A 85 -24.16 0.95 18.64
N ALA A 86 -23.23 1.89 18.53
CA ALA A 86 -22.47 2.45 19.63
C ALA A 86 -22.66 3.96 19.71
N ALA A 87 -22.55 4.53 20.90
CA ALA A 87 -22.66 5.98 21.12
C ALA A 87 -21.48 6.52 21.93
N ALA A 88 -21.02 7.71 21.58
CA ALA A 88 -19.95 8.44 22.28
C ALA A 88 -20.20 9.95 22.24
N GLN A 89 -19.56 10.70 23.14
CA GLN A 89 -19.47 12.17 23.07
C GLN A 89 -17.99 12.60 23.04
N LEU A 90 -17.72 13.80 22.51
CA LEU A 90 -16.36 14.33 22.38
C LEU A 90 -16.13 15.51 23.32
N LEU A 91 -15.20 15.37 24.25
CA LEU A 91 -14.66 16.51 25.00
C LEU A 91 -13.76 17.34 24.07
N PRO A 92 -13.94 18.68 23.97
CA PRO A 92 -13.10 19.52 23.15
C PRO A 92 -11.68 19.62 23.73
N GLU A 93 -10.74 20.07 22.91
CA GLU A 93 -9.37 20.34 23.35
C GLU A 93 -9.35 21.29 24.55
N GLY A 94 -8.48 21.00 25.53
CA GLY A 94 -8.35 21.79 26.76
C GLY A 94 -9.44 21.54 27.82
N ALA A 95 -10.52 20.81 27.52
CA ALA A 95 -11.64 20.63 28.45
C ALA A 95 -11.26 19.90 29.75
N THR A 96 -10.28 18.99 29.68
CA THR A 96 -9.79 18.21 30.82
C THR A 96 -8.54 18.82 31.48
N GLY A 97 -8.09 19.99 31.00
CA GLY A 97 -6.87 20.64 31.46
C GLY A 97 -6.16 21.36 30.30
N ALA A 98 -5.48 22.46 30.59
CA ALA A 98 -4.75 23.22 29.58
C ALA A 98 -3.73 22.32 28.85
N GLY A 99 -3.70 22.41 27.51
CA GLY A 99 -2.82 21.60 26.65
C GLY A 99 -3.27 20.15 26.43
N ASN A 100 -4.33 19.66 27.08
CA ASN A 100 -4.85 18.33 26.81
C ASN A 100 -5.58 18.27 25.46
N ALA A 101 -5.42 17.15 24.76
CA ALA A 101 -6.12 16.88 23.51
C ALA A 101 -7.63 16.67 23.72
N SER A 102 -8.40 16.80 22.63
CA SER A 102 -9.79 16.34 22.58
C SER A 102 -9.88 14.84 22.91
N GLN A 103 -10.96 14.43 23.55
CA GLN A 103 -11.08 13.07 24.08
C GLN A 103 -12.49 12.50 23.93
N TRP A 104 -12.60 11.35 23.28
CA TRP A 104 -13.85 10.59 23.21
C TRP A 104 -14.24 10.04 24.58
N GLN A 105 -15.53 10.05 24.88
CA GLN A 105 -16.14 9.36 26.01
C GLN A 105 -17.15 8.36 25.47
N TYR A 106 -16.83 7.06 25.59
CA TYR A 106 -17.63 5.98 25.00
C TYR A 106 -18.73 5.54 25.96
N PHE A 107 -20.00 5.84 25.66
CA PHE A 107 -21.12 5.49 26.53
C PHE A 107 -21.36 3.97 26.54
N GLY A 108 -21.41 3.34 25.37
CA GLY A 108 -21.72 1.92 25.28
C GLY A 108 -22.21 1.54 23.90
N ASN A 109 -22.74 0.31 23.78
CA ASN A 109 -23.32 -0.18 22.55
C ASN A 109 -24.50 -1.12 22.81
N GLU A 110 -25.35 -1.23 21.80
CA GLU A 110 -26.47 -2.15 21.72
C GLU A 110 -26.31 -3.02 20.46
N ASP A 111 -26.66 -4.30 20.57
CA ASP A 111 -26.73 -5.21 19.44
C ASP A 111 -28.20 -5.40 19.04
N CYS A 112 -28.44 -5.51 17.74
CA CYS A 112 -29.75 -5.77 17.17
C CYS A 112 -29.65 -6.88 16.12
N THR A 113 -30.39 -7.95 16.31
CA THR A 113 -30.55 -9.04 15.34
C THR A 113 -32.04 -9.21 15.06
N VAL A 114 -32.47 -8.90 13.83
CA VAL A 114 -33.88 -8.83 13.43
C VAL A 114 -34.62 -10.15 13.72
N SER A 115 -33.96 -11.28 13.50
CA SER A 115 -34.53 -12.62 13.70
C SER A 115 -34.56 -13.10 15.15
N SER A 116 -33.99 -12.35 16.10
CA SER A 116 -33.92 -12.76 17.50
C SER A 116 -34.20 -11.60 18.46
N SER A 117 -33.16 -10.97 19.00
CA SER A 117 -33.29 -9.86 19.94
C SER A 117 -32.73 -8.57 19.38
N CYS A 118 -33.46 -7.49 19.63
CA CYS A 118 -33.03 -6.12 19.39
C CYS A 118 -33.20 -5.36 20.70
N ALA A 119 -32.12 -4.77 21.22
CA ALA A 119 -32.20 -4.00 22.46
C ALA A 119 -33.09 -2.77 22.27
N GLY A 120 -32.69 -1.88 21.36
CA GLY A 120 -33.49 -0.76 20.86
C GLY A 120 -34.56 -1.14 19.85
N THR A 121 -35.09 -0.12 19.17
CA THR A 121 -36.06 -0.28 18.08
C THR A 121 -35.38 -0.06 16.74
N PHE A 122 -35.28 -1.12 15.93
CA PHE A 122 -34.77 -1.08 14.56
C PHE A 122 -35.92 -1.22 13.57
N VAL A 123 -35.97 -0.36 12.56
CA VAL A 123 -36.98 -0.38 11.50
C VAL A 123 -36.28 -0.39 10.15
N ASP A 124 -36.66 -1.35 9.31
CA ASP A 124 -36.34 -1.41 7.89
C ASP A 124 -37.55 -0.89 7.11
N HIS A 125 -37.40 0.24 6.41
CA HIS A 125 -38.46 0.90 5.65
C HIS A 125 -38.73 0.27 4.28
N LYS A 126 -38.04 -0.84 3.95
CA LYS A 126 -38.22 -1.66 2.74
C LYS A 126 -37.90 -0.95 1.43
N ASN A 127 -37.13 0.13 1.50
CA ASN A 127 -36.67 0.94 0.36
C ASN A 127 -35.17 1.25 0.43
N GLY A 128 -34.43 0.59 1.33
CA GLY A 128 -33.01 0.84 1.60
C GLY A 128 -32.75 1.88 2.70
N SER A 129 -33.77 2.56 3.21
CA SER A 129 -33.64 3.37 4.43
C SER A 129 -34.02 2.58 5.68
N TYR A 130 -33.38 2.96 6.78
CA TYR A 130 -33.47 2.31 8.08
C TYR A 130 -33.50 3.37 9.18
N SER A 131 -34.08 3.03 10.33
CA SER A 131 -33.96 3.81 11.55
C SER A 131 -33.63 2.94 12.75
N TYR A 132 -32.85 3.51 13.67
CA TYR A 132 -32.54 2.89 14.94
C TYR A 132 -32.68 3.88 16.09
N THR A 133 -33.46 3.50 17.09
CA THR A 133 -33.59 4.23 18.37
C THR A 133 -33.08 3.34 19.50
N PHE A 134 -32.11 3.85 20.27
CA PHE A 134 -31.53 3.12 21.40
C PHE A 134 -32.57 2.83 22.49
N SER A 135 -32.40 1.74 23.22
CA SER A 135 -33.31 1.37 24.33
C SER A 135 -33.08 2.17 25.62
N LYS A 136 -31.89 2.74 25.76
CA LYS A 136 -31.42 3.44 26.96
C LYS A 136 -31.07 4.89 26.67
N THR A 137 -31.17 5.72 27.70
CA THR A 137 -30.50 7.03 27.67
C THR A 137 -28.98 6.86 27.63
N LEU A 138 -28.26 7.88 27.16
CA LEU A 138 -26.79 7.87 27.12
C LEU A 138 -26.14 7.64 28.51
N ASN A 139 -26.72 8.22 29.56
CA ASN A 139 -26.27 8.01 30.94
C ASN A 139 -26.41 6.53 31.34
N GLU A 140 -27.59 5.94 31.15
CA GLU A 140 -27.86 4.54 31.46
C GLU A 140 -27.01 3.58 30.61
N LEU A 141 -26.73 3.94 29.36
CA LEU A 141 -25.88 3.16 28.46
C LEU A 141 -24.45 3.05 29.03
N SER A 142 -23.95 4.12 29.65
CA SER A 142 -22.67 4.16 30.37
C SER A 142 -22.71 3.66 31.80
N LYS A 143 -23.89 3.23 32.30
CA LYS A 143 -24.10 2.90 33.72
C LYS A 143 -23.71 4.06 34.65
N ASP A 144 -24.08 5.28 34.26
CA ASP A 144 -23.84 6.54 34.98
C ASP A 144 -22.36 6.87 35.23
N THR A 145 -21.44 6.25 34.48
CA THR A 145 -20.01 6.57 34.55
C THR A 145 -19.63 7.80 33.73
N ILE A 146 -20.50 8.21 32.79
CA ILE A 146 -20.32 9.36 31.93
C ILE A 146 -21.61 10.19 31.99
N SER A 147 -21.49 11.48 32.26
CA SER A 147 -22.62 12.41 32.20
C SER A 147 -22.78 12.94 30.77
N PHE A 148 -23.93 12.68 30.16
CA PHE A 148 -24.32 13.26 28.88
C PHE A 148 -24.38 14.78 28.98
N ASN A 149 -23.78 15.45 27.99
CA ASN A 149 -23.85 16.89 27.82
C ASN A 149 -24.31 17.22 26.38
N PRO A 150 -25.48 17.87 26.19
CA PRO A 150 -26.01 18.17 24.87
C PRO A 150 -25.21 19.22 24.09
N GLU A 151 -24.38 20.02 24.77
CA GLU A 151 -23.51 21.03 24.12
C GLU A 151 -22.25 20.42 23.48
N LEU A 152 -21.95 19.15 23.79
CA LEU A 152 -20.82 18.45 23.20
C LEU A 152 -21.21 17.81 21.87
N ALA A 153 -20.23 17.66 20.98
CA ALA A 153 -20.38 16.85 19.79
C ALA A 153 -20.67 15.38 20.17
N GLN A 154 -21.70 14.80 19.56
CA GLN A 154 -22.10 13.40 19.74
C GLN A 154 -21.69 12.58 18.53
N ARG A 155 -21.45 11.28 18.74
CA ARG A 155 -21.17 10.31 17.68
C ARG A 155 -22.00 9.05 17.87
N VAL A 156 -22.63 8.60 16.79
CA VAL A 156 -23.15 7.23 16.69
C VAL A 156 -22.30 6.47 15.68
N LEU A 157 -21.90 5.25 16.04
CA LEU A 157 -21.20 4.31 15.17
C LEU A 157 -22.06 3.09 14.94
N LEU A 158 -22.01 2.52 13.75
CA LEU A 158 -22.65 1.26 13.43
C LEU A 158 -21.65 0.27 12.84
N ARG A 159 -21.89 -1.00 13.14
CA ARG A 159 -21.29 -2.16 12.45
C ARG A 159 -22.42 -3.00 11.89
N ALA A 160 -22.49 -3.12 10.57
CA ALA A 160 -23.30 -4.14 9.90
C ALA A 160 -22.51 -5.46 9.91
N TYR A 161 -23.10 -6.52 10.45
CA TYR A 161 -22.48 -7.85 10.42
C TYR A 161 -22.68 -8.49 9.04
N ASN A 162 -21.81 -9.45 8.68
CA ASN A 162 -21.90 -10.25 7.46
C ASN A 162 -23.02 -11.32 7.49
N THR A 163 -24.13 -11.04 8.17
CA THR A 163 -25.29 -11.95 8.20
C THR A 163 -26.04 -11.82 6.88
N PRO A 164 -26.25 -12.91 6.12
CA PRO A 164 -26.90 -12.85 4.81
C PRO A 164 -28.28 -12.17 4.87
N LEU A 165 -28.68 -11.57 3.76
CA LEU A 165 -30.05 -11.10 3.56
C LEU A 165 -31.04 -12.29 3.60
N PRO A 166 -32.35 -12.07 3.80
CA PRO A 166 -33.34 -13.14 3.87
C PRO A 166 -33.42 -14.04 2.63
N ASP A 167 -33.01 -13.53 1.46
CA ASP A 167 -32.95 -14.27 0.21
C ASP A 167 -31.65 -15.09 0.02
N GLY A 168 -30.74 -15.02 1.00
CA GLY A 168 -29.44 -15.70 0.98
C GLY A 168 -28.30 -14.87 0.40
N THR A 169 -28.54 -13.64 -0.06
CA THR A 169 -27.49 -12.75 -0.58
C THR A 169 -26.45 -12.48 0.51
N LEU A 170 -25.19 -12.72 0.19
CA LEU A 170 -24.06 -12.45 1.09
C LEU A 170 -23.77 -10.95 1.11
N ILE A 171 -23.39 -10.44 2.29
CA ILE A 171 -23.01 -9.05 2.51
C ILE A 171 -21.69 -8.97 3.29
N PRO A 172 -20.90 -7.90 3.10
CA PRO A 172 -19.64 -7.71 3.80
C PRO A 172 -19.87 -7.16 5.22
N ASN A 173 -18.94 -7.45 6.13
CA ASN A 173 -18.90 -6.75 7.42
C ASN A 173 -18.50 -5.29 7.18
N SER A 174 -19.35 -4.34 7.59
CA SER A 174 -19.16 -2.92 7.27
C SER A 174 -19.27 -2.01 8.49
N ASN A 175 -18.62 -0.85 8.46
CA ASN A 175 -18.65 0.15 9.52
C ASN A 175 -19.11 1.49 8.96
N ALA A 176 -19.81 2.28 9.78
CA ALA A 176 -20.08 3.68 9.49
C ALA A 176 -20.23 4.47 10.80
N PHE A 177 -20.15 5.80 10.73
CA PHE A 177 -20.41 6.68 11.86
C PHE A 177 -20.95 8.03 11.41
N VAL A 178 -21.57 8.76 12.35
CA VAL A 178 -22.03 10.13 12.17
C VAL A 178 -21.68 10.98 13.37
N ASP A 179 -21.18 12.20 13.13
CA ASP A 179 -20.90 13.24 14.13
C ASP A 179 -21.97 14.34 14.06
N PHE A 180 -22.60 14.67 15.18
CA PHE A 180 -23.75 15.57 15.19
C PHE A 180 -23.89 16.36 16.51
N SER A 181 -24.59 17.50 16.44
CA SER A 181 -25.10 18.22 17.62
C SER A 181 -26.33 17.52 18.17
N ALA A 182 -26.40 17.32 19.48
CA ALA A 182 -27.42 16.48 20.12
C ALA A 182 -28.86 16.95 19.86
N ASP A 183 -29.08 18.27 19.80
CA ASP A 183 -30.38 18.93 19.77
C ASP A 183 -30.97 19.09 18.36
N SER A 184 -30.14 19.51 17.41
CA SER A 184 -30.53 19.88 16.05
C SER A 184 -30.25 18.78 15.03
N GLY A 185 -29.35 17.84 15.36
CA GLY A 185 -28.83 16.86 14.42
C GLY A 185 -27.97 17.45 13.30
N ALA A 186 -27.65 18.74 13.38
CA ALA A 186 -26.70 19.38 12.49
C ALA A 186 -25.29 18.79 12.71
N SER A 187 -24.41 18.97 11.73
CA SER A 187 -23.00 18.57 11.87
C SER A 187 -22.36 19.20 13.11
N ALA A 188 -21.54 18.41 13.81
CA ALA A 188 -20.83 18.88 14.99
C ALA A 188 -19.91 20.09 14.68
N ALA A 189 -19.84 21.04 15.61
CA ALA A 189 -19.05 22.27 15.46
C ALA A 189 -17.52 22.04 15.53
N TYR A 190 -17.09 20.90 16.07
CA TYR A 190 -15.70 20.46 16.16
C TYR A 190 -15.63 18.94 16.06
N SER A 191 -14.47 18.40 15.69
CA SER A 191 -14.29 16.96 15.52
C SER A 191 -12.96 16.46 16.11
N ARG A 192 -12.76 15.14 16.00
CA ARG A 192 -11.49 14.45 16.28
C ARG A 192 -11.23 13.41 15.19
N LYS A 193 -11.00 13.89 13.97
CA LYS A 193 -10.72 13.10 12.76
C LYS A 193 -9.32 13.45 12.24
N LEU A 194 -8.31 12.74 12.76
CA LEU A 194 -6.89 13.04 12.54
C LEU A 194 -6.24 12.22 11.42
N VAL A 195 -6.69 10.99 11.21
CA VAL A 195 -6.08 10.03 10.27
C VAL A 195 -7.17 9.32 9.48
N SER A 196 -6.85 8.92 8.24
CA SER A 196 -7.76 8.18 7.37
C SER A 196 -7.44 6.68 7.39
N THR A 197 -8.45 5.85 7.17
CA THR A 197 -8.28 4.41 6.99
C THR A 197 -7.36 4.10 5.80
N ASP A 198 -7.43 4.89 4.72
CA ASP A 198 -6.59 4.73 3.52
C ASP A 198 -5.09 4.77 3.84
N SER A 199 -4.68 5.65 4.77
CA SER A 199 -3.28 5.75 5.18
C SER A 199 -2.83 4.46 5.88
N CYS A 200 -3.71 3.81 6.65
CA CYS A 200 -3.43 2.52 7.26
C CYS A 200 -3.40 1.39 6.21
N ASN A 201 -4.37 1.39 5.31
CA ASN A 201 -4.53 0.37 4.27
C ASN A 201 -3.42 0.40 3.20
N THR A 202 -2.69 1.51 3.10
CA THR A 202 -1.44 1.59 2.32
C THR A 202 -0.45 0.48 2.68
N CYS A 203 -0.43 0.03 3.95
CA CYS A 203 0.39 -1.10 4.40
C CYS A 203 -0.45 -2.34 4.77
N HIS A 204 -1.63 -2.16 5.36
CA HIS A 204 -2.43 -3.26 5.91
C HIS A 204 -3.36 -3.94 4.89
N GLY A 205 -3.60 -3.32 3.73
CA GLY A 205 -4.63 -3.75 2.77
C GLY A 205 -6.04 -3.47 3.30
N ASP A 206 -6.45 -4.21 4.32
CA ASP A 206 -7.69 -3.96 5.09
C ASP A 206 -7.39 -3.99 6.59
N LEU A 207 -7.64 -2.86 7.24
CA LEU A 207 -7.44 -2.64 8.66
C LEU A 207 -8.22 -3.65 9.54
N ALA A 208 -9.32 -4.21 9.05
CA ALA A 208 -10.09 -5.23 9.75
C ALA A 208 -9.28 -6.49 10.07
N ASN A 209 -8.26 -6.79 9.27
CA ASN A 209 -7.41 -7.96 9.46
C ASN A 209 -6.46 -7.84 10.66
N VAL A 210 -6.27 -6.64 11.22
CA VAL A 210 -5.28 -6.39 12.26
C VAL A 210 -5.72 -6.92 13.63
N LYS A 211 -7.00 -6.73 14.00
CA LYS A 211 -7.49 -7.12 15.32
C LYS A 211 -9.01 -7.33 15.35
N HIS A 212 -9.47 -7.92 16.46
CA HIS A 212 -10.89 -8.15 16.74
C HIS A 212 -11.61 -9.02 15.69
N GLY A 213 -10.87 -9.85 14.96
CA GLY A 213 -11.41 -10.87 14.06
C GLY A 213 -12.22 -10.30 12.90
N GLY A 214 -11.71 -9.26 12.22
CA GLY A 214 -12.38 -8.69 11.05
C GLY A 214 -13.57 -7.77 11.36
N ALA A 215 -13.76 -7.40 12.62
CA ALA A 215 -14.95 -6.66 13.04
C ALA A 215 -14.95 -5.17 12.64
N TYR A 216 -13.78 -4.54 12.62
CA TYR A 216 -13.64 -3.09 12.52
C TYR A 216 -12.65 -2.70 11.42
N SER A 217 -13.15 -2.16 10.31
CA SER A 217 -12.36 -1.71 9.16
C SER A 217 -12.13 -0.20 9.15
N ASP A 218 -12.92 0.60 9.87
CA ASP A 218 -12.74 2.06 9.93
C ASP A 218 -11.90 2.48 11.15
N VAL A 219 -10.80 3.20 10.89
CA VAL A 219 -9.90 3.71 11.94
C VAL A 219 -10.60 4.63 12.94
N ASN A 220 -11.66 5.33 12.52
CA ASN A 220 -12.48 6.17 13.39
C ASN A 220 -13.25 5.34 14.41
N TYR A 221 -13.64 4.11 14.07
CA TYR A 221 -14.24 3.18 15.02
C TYR A 221 -13.23 2.81 16.11
N CYS A 222 -12.00 2.49 15.71
CA CYS A 222 -10.90 2.21 16.63
C CYS A 222 -10.65 3.39 17.56
N ALA A 223 -10.47 4.60 17.00
CA ALA A 223 -10.16 5.82 17.75
C ALA A 223 -11.26 6.23 18.73
N THR A 224 -12.52 5.89 18.44
CA THR A 224 -13.64 6.20 19.34
C THR A 224 -13.72 5.22 20.52
N CYS A 225 -13.43 3.94 20.29
CA CYS A 225 -13.47 2.90 21.34
C CYS A 225 -12.19 2.90 22.20
N HIS A 226 -11.02 3.12 21.60
CA HIS A 226 -9.74 3.18 22.29
C HIS A 226 -9.52 4.55 22.96
N THR A 227 -10.29 4.79 24.01
CA THR A 227 -10.24 5.99 24.86
C THR A 227 -10.21 5.63 26.36
N SER A 228 -9.76 6.56 27.19
CA SER A 228 -9.73 6.38 28.64
C SER A 228 -11.12 6.11 29.22
N GLY A 229 -11.17 5.27 30.24
CA GLY A 229 -12.42 4.74 30.82
C GLY A 229 -13.01 3.55 30.05
N LYS A 230 -12.70 3.39 28.76
CA LYS A 230 -13.17 2.25 27.94
C LYS A 230 -12.12 1.14 27.80
N VAL A 231 -10.86 1.50 27.57
CA VAL A 231 -9.74 0.56 27.49
C VAL A 231 -8.79 0.74 28.67
N LYS A 232 -7.89 -0.24 28.88
CA LYS A 232 -6.85 -0.14 29.92
C LYS A 232 -5.85 0.98 29.55
N PRO A 233 -5.31 1.72 30.54
CA PRO A 233 -4.30 2.76 30.28
C PRO A 233 -3.15 2.27 29.39
N GLY A 234 -2.72 3.13 28.47
CA GLY A 234 -1.72 2.83 27.43
C GLY A 234 -2.31 2.20 26.16
N ASN A 235 -3.58 1.80 26.17
CA ASN A 235 -4.27 1.30 24.97
C ASN A 235 -5.16 2.36 24.31
N GLU A 236 -5.18 3.59 24.80
CA GLU A 236 -5.81 4.71 24.09
C GLU A 236 -5.15 4.88 22.72
N PHE A 237 -5.95 5.21 21.70
CA PHE A 237 -5.50 5.11 20.29
C PHE A 237 -4.24 5.94 20.02
N ASN A 238 -4.14 7.13 20.61
CA ASN A 238 -3.00 8.04 20.47
C ASN A 238 -1.68 7.53 21.08
N ALA A 239 -1.73 6.59 22.03
CA ALA A 239 -0.55 5.99 22.63
C ALA A 239 -0.28 4.60 22.03
N MET A 240 -1.33 3.79 21.90
CA MET A 240 -1.27 2.44 21.38
C MET A 240 -0.70 2.39 19.97
N ILE A 241 -1.19 3.24 19.06
CA ILE A 241 -0.80 3.15 17.65
C ILE A 241 0.69 3.45 17.49
N HIS A 242 1.19 4.51 18.09
CA HIS A 242 2.61 4.85 18.06
C HIS A 242 3.49 3.74 18.68
N THR A 243 3.09 3.22 19.84
CA THR A 243 3.81 2.11 20.50
C THR A 243 3.92 0.87 19.61
N LYS A 244 2.91 0.60 18.78
CA LYS A 244 2.91 -0.56 17.87
C LYS A 244 3.78 -0.37 16.63
N HIS A 245 4.11 0.86 16.26
CA HIS A 245 4.81 1.17 15.00
C HIS A 245 6.26 1.62 15.19
N LYS A 246 6.61 2.19 16.36
CA LYS A 246 7.92 2.82 16.59
C LYS A 246 9.14 1.90 16.40
N ASP A 247 8.98 0.59 16.61
CA ASP A 247 10.10 -0.38 16.59
C ASP A 247 10.05 -1.34 15.38
N LEU A 248 9.23 -1.07 14.36
CA LEU A 248 9.05 -1.99 13.22
C LEU A 248 10.21 -1.94 12.21
N GLY A 249 11.03 -0.89 12.22
CA GLY A 249 12.18 -0.76 11.29
C GLY A 249 11.78 -0.64 9.82
N LEU A 250 10.57 -0.15 9.54
CA LEU A 250 10.05 0.06 8.18
C LEU A 250 10.26 1.53 7.77
N ASP A 251 10.87 1.77 6.61
CA ASP A 251 11.31 3.10 6.18
C ASP A 251 10.18 4.15 6.11
N ALA A 252 8.97 3.77 5.69
CA ALA A 252 7.84 4.68 5.65
C ALA A 252 7.48 5.24 7.03
N LEU A 253 7.69 4.47 8.10
CA LEU A 253 7.40 4.85 9.48
C LEU A 253 8.47 5.76 10.09
N ASN A 254 9.57 6.04 9.37
CA ASN A 254 10.54 7.07 9.74
C ASN A 254 10.01 8.49 9.46
N SER A 255 8.78 8.63 8.96
CA SER A 255 8.08 9.90 8.80
C SER A 255 6.67 9.81 9.36
N CYS A 256 6.23 10.84 10.08
CA CYS A 256 4.84 10.95 10.55
C CYS A 256 3.84 10.93 9.39
N GLN A 257 4.27 11.32 8.19
CA GLN A 257 3.43 11.48 7.00
C GLN A 257 2.85 10.17 6.46
N SER A 258 3.37 9.00 6.88
CA SER A 258 2.75 7.71 6.56
C SER A 258 1.33 7.57 7.13
N CYS A 259 0.99 8.33 8.19
CA CYS A 259 -0.34 8.35 8.78
C CYS A 259 -0.94 9.76 8.88
N HIS A 260 -0.10 10.77 9.09
CA HIS A 260 -0.50 12.16 9.25
C HIS A 260 -0.19 12.97 7.98
N ASN A 261 -1.15 13.01 7.07
CA ASN A 261 -1.01 13.72 5.80
C ASN A 261 -2.27 14.53 5.47
N ASP A 262 -2.13 15.41 4.50
CA ASP A 262 -3.14 16.34 4.01
C ASP A 262 -3.80 15.86 2.70
N THR A 263 -3.68 14.58 2.35
CA THR A 263 -4.24 14.06 1.09
C THR A 263 -5.76 13.96 1.12
N ASN A 264 -6.33 13.75 2.32
CA ASN A 264 -7.76 13.53 2.54
C ASN A 264 -8.35 14.50 3.56
N VAL A 265 -8.00 15.80 3.49
CA VAL A 265 -8.39 16.81 4.50
C VAL A 265 -9.89 16.93 4.76
N GLU A 266 -10.74 16.56 3.79
CA GLU A 266 -12.20 16.55 3.97
C GLU A 266 -12.63 15.43 4.94
N LEU A 267 -11.96 14.28 4.89
CA LEU A 267 -12.16 13.16 5.81
C LEU A 267 -11.42 13.38 7.14
N THR A 268 -10.27 14.07 7.11
CA THR A 268 -9.38 14.32 8.25
C THR A 268 -9.17 15.82 8.53
N PRO A 269 -10.22 16.60 8.83
CA PRO A 269 -10.09 18.05 9.05
C PRO A 269 -9.14 18.41 10.19
N ASP A 270 -8.92 17.50 11.13
CA ASP A 270 -8.05 17.70 12.30
C ASP A 270 -6.64 17.09 12.11
N TRP A 271 -6.25 16.72 10.88
CA TRP A 271 -5.01 15.98 10.61
C TRP A 271 -3.76 16.65 11.20
N GLY A 272 -3.71 17.99 11.16
CA GLY A 272 -2.58 18.80 11.64
C GLY A 272 -2.36 18.75 13.16
N ASN A 273 -3.21 18.07 13.92
CA ASN A 273 -3.06 17.95 15.37
C ASN A 273 -1.81 17.16 15.80
N TRP A 274 -1.22 16.36 14.90
CA TRP A 274 0.00 15.61 15.18
C TRP A 274 1.17 16.48 15.64
N SER A 275 1.25 17.72 15.14
CA SER A 275 2.27 18.70 15.51
C SER A 275 1.76 19.81 16.43
N LYS A 276 0.45 20.09 16.42
CA LYS A 276 -0.16 21.19 17.18
C LYS A 276 -0.55 20.85 18.61
N VAL A 277 -0.73 19.55 18.93
CA VAL A 277 -1.26 19.11 20.24
C VAL A 277 -0.28 18.16 20.95
N PRO A 278 0.88 18.65 21.42
CA PRO A 278 1.85 17.83 22.14
C PRO A 278 1.35 17.48 23.54
N THR A 279 1.36 16.20 23.89
CA THR A 279 0.97 15.70 25.23
C THR A 279 1.95 14.63 25.70
N ALA A 280 2.14 14.52 27.01
CA ALA A 280 3.02 13.51 27.61
C ALA A 280 2.65 12.07 27.18
N ALA A 281 1.35 11.75 27.10
CA ALA A 281 0.87 10.43 26.69
C ALA A 281 1.16 10.12 25.21
N SER A 282 0.92 11.07 24.29
CA SER A 282 1.19 10.87 22.87
C SER A 282 2.70 10.85 22.58
N CYS A 283 3.45 11.84 23.04
CA CYS A 283 4.89 11.93 22.78
C CYS A 283 5.67 10.81 23.50
N GLY A 284 5.31 10.51 24.74
CA GLY A 284 5.92 9.45 25.55
C GLY A 284 5.68 8.04 25.02
N SER A 285 4.70 7.84 24.13
CA SER A 285 4.47 6.52 23.50
C SER A 285 5.64 6.08 22.60
N CYS A 286 6.29 7.03 21.92
CA CYS A 286 7.55 6.80 21.20
C CYS A 286 8.76 7.08 22.10
N HIS A 287 8.74 8.19 22.83
CA HIS A 287 9.79 8.59 23.77
C HIS A 287 9.63 7.90 25.12
N SER A 288 9.54 6.57 25.10
CA SER A 288 9.17 5.74 26.27
C SER A 288 10.19 5.72 27.39
N ASN A 289 11.39 6.26 27.16
CA ASN A 289 12.44 6.38 28.16
C ASN A 289 12.32 7.67 29.01
N ILE A 290 11.33 8.53 28.71
CA ILE A 290 11.07 9.77 29.43
C ILE A 290 9.96 9.54 30.44
N ASP A 291 10.22 9.90 31.70
CA ASP A 291 9.18 10.06 32.72
C ASP A 291 9.01 11.55 33.00
N PHE A 292 7.99 12.15 32.38
CA PHE A 292 7.69 13.57 32.52
C PHE A 292 7.33 13.93 33.97
N ALA A 293 6.59 13.08 34.68
CA ALA A 293 6.14 13.34 36.04
C ALA A 293 7.30 13.29 37.05
N ALA A 294 8.26 12.37 36.84
CA ALA A 294 9.46 12.26 37.67
C ALA A 294 10.61 13.19 37.21
N GLY A 295 10.51 13.80 36.02
CA GLY A 295 11.59 14.60 35.44
C GLY A 295 12.80 13.75 35.03
N GLN A 296 12.58 12.51 34.58
CA GLN A 296 13.65 11.63 34.10
C GLN A 296 13.78 11.74 32.58
N GLY A 297 14.98 12.09 32.10
CA GLY A 297 15.25 12.25 30.67
C GLY A 297 14.68 13.54 30.03
N HIS A 298 13.89 14.31 30.78
CA HIS A 298 13.31 15.59 30.39
C HIS A 298 13.03 16.43 31.66
N SER A 299 12.85 17.75 31.53
CA SER A 299 12.39 18.57 32.67
C SER A 299 11.06 18.05 33.21
N GLN A 300 10.88 18.08 34.53
CA GLN A 300 9.64 17.64 35.17
C GLN A 300 8.43 18.44 34.65
N GLN A 301 7.39 17.74 34.20
CA GLN A 301 6.10 18.28 33.78
C GLN A 301 4.98 17.41 34.39
N THR A 302 4.14 17.99 35.24
CA THR A 302 3.04 17.28 35.90
C THR A 302 1.73 17.29 35.10
N ASP A 303 1.66 18.12 34.06
CA ASP A 303 0.53 18.27 33.14
C ASP A 303 1.04 18.70 31.74
N ASN A 304 0.11 18.94 30.80
CA ASN A 304 0.43 19.29 29.41
C ASN A 304 0.40 20.80 29.12
N SER A 305 0.21 21.66 30.13
CA SER A 305 -0.11 23.08 29.94
C SER A 305 0.97 23.88 29.21
N ASN A 306 2.23 23.47 29.33
CA ASN A 306 3.37 24.19 28.79
C ASN A 306 3.97 23.55 27.53
N CYS A 307 3.50 22.37 27.11
CA CYS A 307 4.11 21.59 26.04
C CYS A 307 4.25 22.42 24.75
N ILE A 308 3.15 23.03 24.29
CA ILE A 308 3.10 23.79 23.03
C ILE A 308 3.89 25.11 23.07
N ALA A 309 4.15 25.65 24.26
CA ALA A 309 4.94 26.88 24.42
C ALA A 309 6.41 26.66 24.03
N CYS A 310 6.93 25.47 24.29
CA CYS A 310 8.28 25.05 23.89
C CYS A 310 8.25 24.28 22.56
N HIS A 311 7.41 23.26 22.46
CA HIS A 311 7.25 22.38 21.29
C HIS A 311 6.24 22.94 20.30
N ASN A 312 6.54 24.11 19.72
CA ASN A 312 5.69 24.71 18.70
C ASN A 312 5.54 23.80 17.46
N SER A 313 4.40 23.92 16.76
CA SER A 313 4.04 23.09 15.60
C SER A 313 5.17 22.96 14.57
N LYS A 314 5.78 24.09 14.18
CA LYS A 314 6.82 24.12 13.16
C LYS A 314 8.04 23.31 13.58
N TRP A 315 8.50 23.49 14.82
CA TRP A 315 9.67 22.76 15.32
C TRP A 315 9.40 21.25 15.44
N THR A 316 8.21 20.88 15.92
CA THR A 316 7.78 19.47 15.97
C THR A 316 7.73 18.85 14.58
N GLU A 317 7.21 19.56 13.58
CA GLU A 317 7.15 19.10 12.18
C GLU A 317 8.56 18.88 11.60
N GLU A 318 9.41 19.89 11.73
CA GLU A 318 10.75 19.91 11.14
C GLU A 318 11.62 18.78 11.68
N LEU A 319 11.62 18.53 13.00
CA LEU A 319 12.44 17.47 13.58
C LEU A 319 12.02 16.06 13.17
N HIS A 320 10.74 15.82 12.96
CA HIS A 320 10.21 14.47 12.68
C HIS A 320 10.05 14.18 11.18
N THR A 321 10.27 15.17 10.32
CA THR A 321 10.22 15.01 8.86
C THR A 321 11.51 15.44 8.16
N GLY A 322 12.40 16.19 8.84
CA GLY A 322 13.59 16.80 8.26
C GLY A 322 14.54 15.81 7.61
N VAL A 323 14.86 14.69 8.26
CA VAL A 323 15.75 13.66 7.69
C VAL A 323 15.21 13.10 6.37
N THR A 324 13.92 12.77 6.34
CA THR A 324 13.25 12.26 5.13
C THR A 324 13.12 13.35 4.06
N GLY A 325 12.85 14.60 4.47
CA GLY A 325 12.79 15.76 3.60
C GLY A 325 14.14 16.08 2.94
N ASP A 326 15.22 16.09 3.72
CA ASP A 326 16.60 16.26 3.25
C ASP A 326 16.97 15.14 2.27
N LYS A 327 16.67 13.89 2.61
CA LYS A 327 16.93 12.75 1.73
C LYS A 327 16.20 12.89 0.39
N ARG A 328 14.92 13.27 0.41
CA ARG A 328 14.14 13.55 -0.81
C ARG A 328 14.74 14.72 -1.61
N ALA A 329 15.18 15.77 -0.93
CA ALA A 329 15.81 16.93 -1.56
C ALA A 329 17.15 16.58 -2.21
N VAL A 330 17.97 15.72 -1.59
CA VAL A 330 19.22 15.21 -2.17
C VAL A 330 18.93 14.35 -3.39
N ILE A 331 18.06 13.34 -3.28
CA ILE A 331 17.68 12.44 -4.39
C ILE A 331 17.20 13.23 -5.62
N ALA A 332 16.48 14.34 -5.40
CA ALA A 332 15.96 15.18 -6.49
C ALA A 332 17.02 16.01 -7.22
N GLN A 333 18.23 16.19 -6.66
CA GLN A 333 19.27 17.04 -7.24
C GLN A 333 19.97 16.45 -8.45
N ARG A 334 19.97 15.12 -8.60
CA ARG A 334 20.66 14.44 -9.69
C ARG A 334 19.79 13.37 -10.32
N GLY A 335 19.99 13.16 -11.60
CA GLY A 335 19.49 12.03 -12.36
C GLY A 335 20.59 11.36 -13.16
N LEU A 336 20.22 10.31 -13.88
CA LEU A 336 21.07 9.59 -14.82
C LEU A 336 20.32 9.40 -16.14
N ALA A 337 21.03 9.59 -17.24
CA ALA A 337 20.70 8.98 -18.53
C ALA A 337 21.77 7.94 -18.86
N ALA A 338 21.39 6.89 -19.57
CA ALA A 338 22.33 5.85 -19.94
C ALA A 338 21.97 5.23 -21.29
N GLU A 339 22.99 4.93 -22.08
CA GLU A 339 22.91 4.27 -23.38
C GLU A 339 23.80 3.03 -23.37
N LEU A 340 23.31 1.92 -23.90
CA LEU A 340 24.08 0.69 -24.05
C LEU A 340 24.07 0.28 -25.52
N THR A 341 25.26 0.12 -26.11
CA THR A 341 25.40 -0.23 -27.53
C THR A 341 26.16 -1.54 -27.67
N GLY A 342 25.47 -2.58 -28.13
CA GLY A 342 26.10 -3.86 -28.46
C GLY A 342 26.92 -3.78 -29.75
N SER A 343 27.95 -4.60 -29.86
CA SER A 343 28.89 -4.64 -30.98
C SER A 343 29.04 -6.04 -31.54
N ALA A 344 29.46 -6.13 -32.81
CA ALA A 344 29.59 -7.39 -33.53
C ALA A 344 30.59 -8.38 -32.88
N ASP A 345 31.57 -7.86 -32.16
CA ASP A 345 32.60 -8.60 -31.41
C ASP A 345 32.12 -9.14 -30.05
N ASN A 346 30.82 -9.08 -29.77
CA ASN A 346 30.21 -9.44 -28.49
C ASN A 346 30.59 -8.53 -27.31
N SER A 347 31.08 -7.33 -27.59
CA SER A 347 31.18 -6.29 -26.56
C SER A 347 29.90 -5.45 -26.49
N ALA A 348 29.70 -4.75 -25.38
CA ALA A 348 28.70 -3.68 -25.28
C ALA A 348 29.28 -2.48 -24.56
N THR A 349 29.14 -1.30 -25.15
CA THR A 349 29.63 -0.05 -24.57
C THR A 349 28.51 0.67 -23.85
N LEU A 350 28.67 0.85 -22.54
CA LEU A 350 27.78 1.61 -21.68
C LEU A 350 28.29 3.05 -21.59
N THR A 351 27.41 4.01 -21.87
CA THR A 351 27.64 5.43 -21.70
C THR A 351 26.67 5.97 -20.67
N VAL A 352 27.18 6.56 -19.58
CA VAL A 352 26.38 7.14 -18.48
C VAL A 352 26.56 8.65 -18.44
N THR A 353 25.45 9.37 -18.43
CA THR A 353 25.38 10.83 -18.34
C THR A 353 24.75 11.22 -17.00
N LEU A 354 25.44 12.04 -16.20
CA LEU A 354 24.85 12.65 -15.01
C LEU A 354 23.94 13.79 -15.42
N LEU A 355 22.80 13.93 -14.75
CA LEU A 355 21.82 14.98 -15.00
C LEU A 355 21.66 15.88 -13.79
N ASP A 356 21.43 17.17 -14.02
CA ASP A 356 20.98 18.09 -12.97
C ASP A 356 19.50 17.88 -12.62
N LYS A 357 18.99 18.67 -11.67
CA LYS A 357 17.58 18.64 -11.25
C LYS A 357 16.60 18.94 -12.38
N ALA A 358 17.00 19.73 -13.39
CA ALA A 358 16.19 20.08 -14.54
C ALA A 358 16.30 19.07 -15.70
N GLY A 359 17.14 18.04 -15.56
CA GLY A 359 17.38 17.02 -16.58
C GLY A 359 18.44 17.40 -17.61
N ASN A 360 19.21 18.48 -17.39
CA ASN A 360 20.30 18.83 -18.30
C ASN A 360 21.54 17.98 -17.99
N ALA A 361 22.30 17.64 -19.04
CA ALA A 361 23.54 16.91 -18.89
C ALA A 361 24.59 17.72 -18.09
N LEU A 362 25.23 17.06 -17.15
CA LEU A 362 26.37 17.55 -16.38
C LEU A 362 27.66 16.91 -16.89
N ASP A 363 28.73 17.69 -16.90
CA ASP A 363 30.07 17.15 -17.08
C ASP A 363 30.47 16.36 -15.82
N ALA A 364 30.56 15.03 -15.97
CA ALA A 364 30.86 14.14 -14.87
C ALA A 364 32.20 14.42 -14.21
N ASN A 365 33.17 14.99 -14.93
CA ASN A 365 34.47 15.36 -14.36
C ASN A 365 34.34 16.33 -13.17
N ASN A 366 33.35 17.23 -13.22
CA ASN A 366 33.11 18.23 -12.17
C ASN A 366 32.33 17.67 -10.97
N GLU A 367 31.75 16.47 -11.11
CA GLU A 367 30.93 15.84 -10.10
C GLU A 367 31.64 14.68 -9.39
N LEU A 368 32.75 14.16 -9.95
CA LEU A 368 33.50 13.02 -9.42
C LEU A 368 33.71 13.10 -7.90
N ALA A 369 34.22 14.23 -7.40
CA ALA A 369 34.54 14.40 -5.98
C ALA A 369 33.35 14.16 -5.04
N LYS A 370 32.10 14.26 -5.51
CA LYS A 370 30.87 14.08 -4.72
C LYS A 370 30.30 12.66 -4.81
N ILE A 371 30.82 11.83 -5.70
CA ILE A 371 30.31 10.47 -5.96
C ILE A 371 31.02 9.51 -5.03
N LYS A 372 30.26 8.92 -4.10
CA LYS A 372 30.75 7.83 -3.25
C LYS A 372 30.95 6.58 -4.09
N ARG A 373 29.95 6.25 -4.89
CA ARG A 373 29.96 5.06 -5.74
C ARG A 373 29.00 5.23 -6.91
N LEU A 374 29.45 4.92 -8.12
CA LEU A 374 28.58 4.69 -9.26
C LEU A 374 28.87 3.29 -9.76
N GLU A 375 27.92 2.36 -9.57
CA GLU A 375 28.07 0.95 -9.89
C GLU A 375 27.13 0.52 -11.01
N THR A 376 27.57 -0.44 -11.82
CA THR A 376 26.83 -0.98 -12.96
C THR A 376 26.86 -2.50 -12.91
N ILE A 377 25.73 -3.13 -13.21
CA ILE A 377 25.60 -4.58 -13.34
C ILE A 377 25.00 -4.90 -14.70
N THR A 378 25.78 -5.56 -15.55
CA THR A 378 25.37 -5.94 -16.91
C THR A 378 25.09 -7.44 -17.00
N ASN A 379 23.99 -7.79 -17.66
CA ASN A 379 23.59 -9.16 -17.97
C ASN A 379 22.94 -9.20 -19.38
N VAL A 380 22.63 -10.39 -19.89
CA VAL A 380 22.06 -10.64 -21.23
C VAL A 380 20.76 -11.44 -21.08
N GLY A 381 19.74 -11.13 -21.88
CA GLY A 381 18.42 -11.76 -21.81
C GLY A 381 17.54 -11.19 -20.70
N PRO A 382 16.87 -10.06 -20.88
CA PRO A 382 16.08 -9.43 -19.81
C PRO A 382 14.86 -10.24 -19.36
N ASN A 383 14.25 -11.06 -20.23
CA ASN A 383 13.14 -11.94 -19.83
C ASN A 383 13.63 -13.14 -19.02
N PHE A 384 14.81 -13.68 -19.36
CA PHE A 384 15.44 -14.77 -18.62
C PHE A 384 16.97 -14.65 -18.68
N PRO A 385 17.61 -13.99 -17.69
CA PRO A 385 19.03 -13.69 -17.73
C PRO A 385 19.88 -14.94 -17.93
N VAL A 386 20.69 -14.94 -18.99
CA VAL A 386 21.51 -16.10 -19.38
C VAL A 386 22.85 -16.13 -18.67
N MET A 387 23.29 -15.01 -18.08
CA MET A 387 24.48 -14.97 -17.22
C MET A 387 24.03 -15.11 -15.77
N GLY A 388 24.69 -15.97 -15.02
CA GLY A 388 24.36 -16.20 -13.61
C GLY A 388 24.95 -15.11 -12.71
N TYR A 389 24.58 -15.10 -11.42
CA TYR A 389 25.31 -14.31 -10.44
C TYR A 389 26.78 -14.79 -10.34
N ASN A 390 26.92 -16.11 -10.22
CA ASN A 390 28.15 -16.86 -10.46
C ASN A 390 28.13 -17.38 -11.92
N VAL A 391 29.14 -18.13 -12.34
CA VAL A 391 29.17 -18.71 -13.69
C VAL A 391 27.93 -19.59 -13.92
N SER A 392 27.10 -19.23 -14.90
CA SER A 392 25.90 -19.99 -15.26
C SER A 392 26.29 -21.34 -15.86
N PRO A 393 25.61 -22.45 -15.50
CA PRO A 393 25.76 -23.73 -16.19
C PRO A 393 25.35 -23.68 -17.67
N GLY A 394 24.48 -22.74 -18.05
CA GLY A 394 23.99 -22.61 -19.42
C GLY A 394 24.95 -21.86 -20.33
N SER A 395 25.28 -20.61 -19.98
CA SER A 395 26.13 -19.75 -20.82
C SER A 395 27.63 -19.87 -20.55
N GLY A 396 28.02 -20.45 -19.40
CA GLY A 396 29.40 -20.42 -18.94
C GLY A 396 29.88 -19.01 -18.56
N LYS A 397 28.96 -18.07 -18.34
CA LYS A 397 29.25 -16.66 -18.00
C LYS A 397 28.55 -16.22 -16.72
N ALA A 398 29.16 -15.28 -16.03
CA ALA A 398 28.60 -14.59 -14.87
C ALA A 398 28.35 -13.12 -15.22
N LYS A 399 27.35 -12.49 -14.59
CA LYS A 399 27.07 -11.05 -14.72
C LYS A 399 28.35 -10.22 -14.55
N VAL A 400 28.43 -9.09 -15.24
CA VAL A 400 29.57 -8.17 -15.11
C VAL A 400 29.17 -7.03 -14.18
N ALA A 401 29.74 -6.99 -12.98
CA ALA A 401 29.59 -5.89 -12.05
C ALA A 401 30.85 -5.01 -12.05
N LYS A 402 30.67 -3.70 -12.19
CA LYS A 402 31.77 -2.73 -12.28
C LYS A 402 31.39 -1.44 -11.55
N ASP A 403 32.26 -0.98 -10.66
CA ASP A 403 32.22 0.40 -10.19
C ASP A 403 32.85 1.27 -11.30
N LEU A 404 32.12 2.29 -11.79
CA LEU A 404 32.67 3.29 -12.71
C LEU A 404 33.44 4.37 -11.95
N VAL A 405 32.88 4.78 -10.82
CA VAL A 405 33.45 5.76 -9.89
C VAL A 405 33.36 5.19 -8.48
N LYS A 406 34.42 5.34 -7.70
CA LYS A 406 34.45 4.97 -6.28
C LYS A 406 35.29 5.97 -5.50
N ASP A 407 34.74 6.51 -4.42
CA ASP A 407 35.39 7.51 -3.57
C ASP A 407 35.94 8.70 -4.37
N GLY A 408 35.14 9.16 -5.34
CA GLY A 408 35.45 10.22 -6.28
C GLY A 408 36.57 9.94 -7.29
N GLN A 409 37.01 8.68 -7.42
CA GLN A 409 38.01 8.27 -8.40
C GLN A 409 37.39 7.42 -9.51
N LEU A 410 37.74 7.75 -10.77
CA LEU A 410 37.46 6.89 -11.91
C LEU A 410 38.17 5.54 -11.74
N GLN A 411 37.46 4.47 -12.04
CA GLN A 411 38.00 3.11 -11.94
C GLN A 411 38.66 2.69 -13.25
N ASP A 412 39.50 1.65 -13.20
CA ASP A 412 40.23 1.14 -14.37
C ASP A 412 39.31 0.83 -15.56
N ALA A 413 39.76 1.12 -16.77
CA ALA A 413 39.02 0.93 -18.03
C ALA A 413 37.73 1.77 -18.18
N VAL A 414 37.52 2.76 -17.32
CA VAL A 414 36.46 3.76 -17.45
C VAL A 414 37.07 5.03 -18.02
N THR A 415 36.45 5.59 -19.06
CA THR A 415 36.90 6.83 -19.69
C THR A 415 35.85 7.92 -19.57
N LEU A 416 36.31 9.17 -19.62
CA LEU A 416 35.45 10.32 -19.81
C LEU A 416 35.52 10.75 -21.28
N VAL A 417 34.38 10.74 -21.95
CA VAL A 417 34.23 11.21 -23.34
C VAL A 417 33.12 12.25 -23.34
N ASP A 418 33.46 13.48 -23.70
CA ASP A 418 32.52 14.62 -23.72
C ASP A 418 31.72 14.80 -22.41
N GLY A 419 32.40 14.62 -21.28
CA GLY A 419 31.80 14.73 -19.94
C GLY A 419 30.93 13.54 -19.52
N LYS A 420 30.86 12.47 -20.31
CA LYS A 420 30.12 11.24 -20.02
C LYS A 420 31.06 10.12 -19.60
N LEU A 421 30.61 9.26 -18.71
CA LEU A 421 31.35 8.06 -18.27
C LEU A 421 31.12 6.94 -19.28
N GLN A 422 32.18 6.31 -19.77
CA GLN A 422 32.10 5.21 -20.72
C GLN A 422 32.85 3.98 -20.21
N PHE A 423 32.22 2.81 -20.35
CA PHE A 423 32.80 1.51 -20.02
C PHE A 423 32.33 0.46 -21.02
N THR A 424 33.26 -0.34 -21.55
CA THR A 424 32.93 -1.41 -22.50
C THR A 424 33.01 -2.77 -21.81
N VAL A 425 31.88 -3.45 -21.74
CA VAL A 425 31.77 -4.83 -21.30
C VAL A 425 32.19 -5.75 -22.44
N GLN A 426 33.06 -6.71 -22.16
CA GLN A 426 33.60 -7.64 -23.15
C GLN A 426 32.96 -9.03 -23.01
N ASP A 427 33.05 -9.84 -24.08
CA ASP A 427 32.69 -11.26 -24.10
C ASP A 427 31.28 -11.61 -23.60
N LEU A 428 30.29 -10.79 -23.96
CA LEU A 428 28.89 -11.04 -23.63
C LEU A 428 28.33 -12.23 -24.43
N PRO A 429 27.56 -13.13 -23.82
CA PRO A 429 26.98 -14.29 -24.49
C PRO A 429 25.72 -13.90 -25.30
N PHE A 430 25.87 -12.98 -26.25
CA PHE A 430 24.79 -12.61 -27.17
C PHE A 430 24.31 -13.83 -27.97
N GLY A 431 23.01 -13.96 -28.13
CA GLY A 431 22.34 -15.04 -28.85
C GLY A 431 21.15 -14.54 -29.67
N ALA A 432 20.29 -15.47 -30.10
CA ALA A 432 19.03 -15.11 -30.77
C ALA A 432 17.92 -14.79 -29.76
N GLY A 433 16.88 -14.08 -30.22
CA GLY A 433 15.70 -13.76 -29.40
C GLY A 433 16.06 -12.86 -28.22
N ASP A 434 15.60 -13.21 -27.01
CA ASP A 434 15.85 -12.42 -25.78
C ASP A 434 17.35 -12.21 -25.52
N ALA A 435 18.18 -13.20 -25.84
CA ALA A 435 19.64 -13.15 -25.65
C ALA A 435 20.37 -12.23 -26.65
N ASP A 436 19.69 -11.64 -27.64
CA ASP A 436 20.27 -10.56 -28.45
C ASP A 436 20.39 -9.25 -27.64
N THR A 437 19.66 -9.14 -26.54
CA THR A 437 19.60 -7.93 -25.72
C THR A 437 20.46 -8.06 -24.46
N ALA A 438 21.45 -7.17 -24.32
CA ALA A 438 22.12 -6.88 -23.06
C ALA A 438 21.38 -5.77 -22.31
N PHE A 439 21.47 -5.77 -20.99
CA PHE A 439 20.92 -4.72 -20.15
C PHE A 439 21.85 -4.43 -18.97
N SER A 440 21.90 -3.17 -18.55
CA SER A 440 22.76 -2.70 -17.46
C SER A 440 21.96 -1.92 -16.42
N PHE A 441 21.97 -2.41 -15.18
CA PHE A 441 21.37 -1.75 -14.03
C PHE A 441 22.41 -0.92 -13.27
N ILE A 442 22.07 0.33 -12.96
CA ILE A 442 23.03 1.35 -12.54
C ILE A 442 22.58 1.96 -11.22
N GLY A 443 23.45 1.94 -10.23
CA GLY A 443 23.26 2.59 -8.93
C GLY A 443 24.22 3.77 -8.78
N LEU A 444 23.75 4.84 -8.13
CA LEU A 444 24.55 6.02 -7.81
C LEU A 444 24.37 6.35 -6.34
N GLU A 445 25.48 6.59 -5.65
CA GLU A 445 25.55 7.03 -4.27
C GLU A 445 26.40 8.29 -4.21
N MET A 446 25.89 9.33 -3.56
CA MET A 446 26.57 10.61 -3.44
C MET A 446 26.73 11.02 -1.98
N CYS A 447 27.82 11.73 -1.70
CA CYS A 447 28.12 12.28 -0.40
C CYS A 447 27.32 13.57 -0.17
N ASN A 448 26.72 13.70 1.01
CA ASN A 448 25.89 14.84 1.36
C ASN A 448 26.02 15.25 2.83
N GLN A 449 25.70 16.50 3.12
CA GLN A 449 25.52 17.03 4.46
C GLN A 449 24.17 17.76 4.51
N GLY A 450 23.24 17.23 5.31
CA GLY A 450 21.84 17.64 5.21
C GLY A 450 21.33 17.48 3.78
N SER A 451 20.76 18.54 3.22
CA SER A 451 20.29 18.56 1.84
C SER A 451 21.34 18.97 0.80
N GLU A 452 22.60 19.21 1.15
CA GLU A 452 23.63 19.67 0.20
C GLU A 452 24.57 18.53 -0.24
N LEU A 453 24.81 18.41 -1.55
CA LEU A 453 25.83 17.52 -2.11
C LEU A 453 27.23 18.09 -1.89
N ILE A 454 28.11 17.33 -1.25
CA ILE A 454 29.47 17.75 -0.88
C ILE A 454 30.51 16.74 -1.37
N ALA A 455 31.79 17.13 -1.33
CA ALA A 455 32.87 16.20 -1.64
C ALA A 455 32.92 15.05 -0.63
N CYS A 456 33.22 13.86 -1.12
CA CYS A 456 33.37 12.67 -0.30
C CYS A 456 34.62 12.73 0.57
N ALA A 457 34.45 12.37 1.84
CA ALA A 457 35.51 12.18 2.81
C ALA A 457 35.07 11.12 3.84
N ASP A 458 36.01 10.64 4.65
CA ASP A 458 35.70 9.68 5.71
C ASP A 458 34.69 10.27 6.70
N GLY A 459 33.65 9.50 7.02
CA GLY A 459 32.58 9.90 7.94
C GLY A 459 31.51 10.82 7.35
N VAL A 460 31.64 11.25 6.08
CA VAL A 460 30.58 11.99 5.39
C VAL A 460 29.39 11.06 5.10
N ALA A 461 28.18 11.54 5.37
CA ALA A 461 26.96 10.80 5.09
C ALA A 461 26.75 10.65 3.58
N THR A 462 26.05 9.59 3.20
CA THR A 462 25.76 9.29 1.80
C THR A 462 24.28 9.07 1.57
N THR A 463 23.84 9.32 0.33
CA THR A 463 22.48 9.11 -0.13
C THR A 463 22.51 8.35 -1.44
N SER A 464 21.72 7.29 -1.52
CA SER A 464 21.45 6.57 -2.77
C SER A 464 20.55 7.42 -3.65
N MET A 465 20.88 7.50 -4.91
CA MET A 465 20.21 8.35 -5.89
C MET A 465 19.30 7.50 -6.79
N LYS A 466 18.60 8.17 -7.72
CA LYS A 466 17.75 7.52 -8.72
C LYS A 466 18.57 6.53 -9.55
N ALA A 467 18.22 5.25 -9.48
CA ALA A 467 18.84 4.19 -10.28
C ALA A 467 18.48 4.33 -11.76
N GLN A 468 19.26 3.72 -12.63
CA GLN A 468 19.01 3.73 -14.08
C GLN A 468 19.12 2.34 -14.70
N LEU A 469 18.41 2.13 -15.80
CA LEU A 469 18.43 0.90 -16.58
C LEU A 469 18.62 1.21 -18.07
N ALA A 470 19.61 0.58 -18.70
CA ALA A 470 19.89 0.72 -20.13
C ALA A 470 19.83 -0.64 -20.83
N PHE A 471 19.41 -0.65 -22.09
CA PHE A 471 19.32 -1.84 -22.94
C PHE A 471 20.07 -1.61 -24.25
N GLY A 472 20.68 -2.65 -24.79
CA GLY A 472 21.41 -2.59 -26.05
C GLY A 472 21.43 -3.95 -26.73
N THR A 473 21.26 -3.98 -28.05
CA THR A 473 21.25 -5.20 -28.85
C THR A 473 22.55 -5.37 -29.63
N LYS A 474 22.91 -6.62 -29.94
CA LYS A 474 24.00 -6.90 -30.88
C LYS A 474 23.54 -6.71 -32.32
N SER A 475 22.31 -7.07 -32.63
CA SER A 475 21.71 -6.95 -33.97
C SER A 475 21.51 -5.50 -34.44
N GLY A 476 21.33 -4.57 -33.50
CA GLY A 476 20.85 -3.21 -33.77
C GLY A 476 19.32 -3.10 -33.84
N ASP A 477 18.59 -4.21 -33.71
CA ASP A 477 17.13 -4.22 -33.60
C ASP A 477 16.67 -3.67 -32.24
N ALA A 478 15.36 -3.42 -32.12
CA ALA A 478 14.78 -2.97 -30.86
C ALA A 478 15.03 -4.00 -29.74
N PRO A 479 15.45 -3.56 -28.53
CA PRO A 479 15.75 -4.47 -27.44
C PRO A 479 14.50 -5.20 -26.94
N SER A 480 14.71 -6.44 -26.49
CA SER A 480 13.74 -7.14 -25.66
C SER A 480 13.65 -6.46 -24.29
N HIS A 481 12.48 -6.51 -23.67
CA HIS A 481 12.29 -6.03 -22.31
C HIS A 481 11.56 -7.08 -21.49
N ARG A 482 11.89 -7.12 -20.20
CA ARG A 482 11.11 -7.88 -19.23
C ARG A 482 9.75 -7.23 -19.04
N HIS A 483 8.72 -8.06 -18.84
CA HIS A 483 7.42 -7.60 -18.42
C HIS A 483 7.49 -6.86 -17.07
N ILE A 484 6.70 -5.80 -16.93
CA ILE A 484 6.58 -4.97 -15.70
C ILE A 484 5.09 -4.69 -15.39
N ASP A 485 4.22 -5.45 -16.02
CA ASP A 485 2.76 -5.31 -16.02
C ASP A 485 2.08 -5.99 -14.83
N SER A 486 2.79 -6.84 -14.07
CA SER A 486 2.23 -7.58 -12.93
C SER A 486 2.64 -7.02 -11.57
N VAL A 487 3.81 -6.38 -11.48
CA VAL A 487 4.34 -5.75 -10.26
C VAL A 487 4.91 -4.38 -10.62
N ASN A 488 4.23 -3.34 -10.14
CA ASN A 488 4.66 -1.95 -10.25
C ASN A 488 5.31 -1.50 -8.93
N PHE A 489 6.46 -0.84 -8.99
CA PHE A 489 7.19 -0.37 -7.82
C PHE A 489 6.38 0.60 -6.93
N ALA A 490 5.34 1.25 -7.46
CA ALA A 490 4.44 2.08 -6.68
C ALA A 490 3.80 1.31 -5.49
N THR A 491 3.56 0.01 -5.63
CA THR A 491 3.03 -0.81 -4.51
C THR A 491 4.08 -0.99 -3.40
N CYS A 492 5.37 -1.03 -3.74
CA CYS A 492 6.46 -1.09 -2.77
C CYS A 492 6.59 0.21 -1.95
N GLN A 493 6.35 1.37 -2.59
CA GLN A 493 6.50 2.69 -1.96
C GLN A 493 5.53 2.91 -0.80
N GLY A 494 4.37 2.26 -0.80
CA GLY A 494 3.42 2.33 0.30
C GLY A 494 4.02 1.87 1.64
N CYS A 495 4.81 0.81 1.62
CA CYS A 495 5.49 0.29 2.80
C CYS A 495 6.92 0.85 2.96
N HIS A 496 7.64 1.08 1.87
CA HIS A 496 9.07 1.40 1.92
C HIS A 496 9.43 2.87 1.67
N SER A 497 8.43 3.74 1.49
CA SER A 497 8.56 5.15 1.08
C SER A 497 9.00 5.35 -0.38
N ASP A 498 8.79 6.57 -0.88
CA ASP A 498 9.25 7.04 -2.19
C ASP A 498 10.77 7.28 -2.26
N THR A 499 11.46 7.19 -1.12
CA THR A 499 12.91 7.36 -1.00
C THR A 499 13.58 6.07 -0.53
N PHE A 500 13.02 4.92 -0.91
CA PHE A 500 13.56 3.61 -0.58
C PHE A 500 14.94 3.39 -1.23
N GLU A 501 15.98 3.36 -0.41
CA GLU A 501 17.37 3.18 -0.84
C GLU A 501 17.73 1.69 -0.89
N LEU A 502 17.11 0.94 -1.83
CA LEU A 502 17.30 -0.51 -1.95
C LEU A 502 18.78 -0.89 -1.91
N HIS A 503 19.17 -1.82 -1.04
CA HIS A 503 20.53 -2.33 -0.90
C HIS A 503 21.63 -1.32 -0.54
N LYS A 504 21.29 -0.10 -0.10
CA LYS A 504 22.28 0.84 0.45
C LYS A 504 23.12 0.19 1.55
N GLY A 505 24.41 0.49 1.56
CA GLY A 505 25.39 -0.03 2.51
C GLY A 505 26.44 -0.89 1.80
N HIS A 506 26.08 -2.10 1.38
CA HIS A 506 27.00 -2.94 0.59
C HIS A 506 27.06 -2.51 -0.89
N HIS A 507 25.98 -1.90 -1.38
CA HIS A 507 25.87 -1.28 -2.70
C HIS A 507 25.66 0.23 -2.55
N ALA A 508 25.85 0.95 -3.64
CA ALA A 508 25.50 2.37 -3.81
C ALA A 508 24.03 2.64 -3.43
N GLY A 509 23.20 1.62 -3.63
CA GLY A 509 21.77 1.62 -3.41
C GLY A 509 21.00 2.15 -4.63
N PHE A 510 19.72 1.77 -4.70
CA PHE A 510 18.92 1.92 -5.91
C PHE A 510 17.55 2.54 -5.60
N VAL A 511 17.40 3.84 -5.81
CA VAL A 511 16.08 4.48 -5.70
C VAL A 511 15.34 4.30 -7.04
N MET A 512 14.29 3.50 -7.05
CA MET A 512 13.55 3.19 -8.27
C MET A 512 12.55 4.31 -8.57
N THR A 513 12.64 4.88 -9.77
CA THR A 513 11.81 6.01 -10.20
C THR A 513 11.43 5.87 -11.67
N GLU A 514 10.67 6.83 -12.18
CA GLU A 514 10.33 6.97 -13.60
C GLU A 514 11.55 6.95 -14.55
N GLN A 515 12.75 7.25 -14.05
CA GLN A 515 14.00 7.22 -14.82
C GLN A 515 14.25 5.87 -15.50
N LEU A 516 13.88 4.77 -14.85
CA LEU A 516 13.95 3.39 -15.38
C LEU A 516 12.58 2.85 -15.80
N GLY A 517 11.54 3.67 -15.70
CA GLY A 517 10.18 3.32 -16.04
C GLY A 517 9.96 3.20 -17.55
N ARG A 518 8.96 2.43 -17.93
CA ARG A 518 8.52 2.28 -19.34
C ARG A 518 7.00 2.35 -19.40
N GLU A 519 6.47 2.77 -20.55
CA GLU A 519 5.02 2.74 -20.76
C GLU A 519 4.51 1.30 -20.91
N VAL A 520 3.49 0.96 -20.14
CA VAL A 520 2.70 -0.26 -20.26
C VAL A 520 1.23 0.16 -20.31
N ASN A 521 0.52 -0.26 -21.36
CA ASN A 521 -0.89 0.07 -21.56
C ASN A 521 -1.20 1.59 -21.45
N GLY A 522 -0.31 2.43 -21.97
CA GLY A 522 -0.45 3.89 -21.95
C GLY A 522 -0.15 4.55 -20.59
N LYS A 523 0.39 3.81 -19.61
CA LYS A 523 0.80 4.34 -18.31
C LYS A 523 2.27 4.08 -18.05
N LEU A 524 3.00 5.13 -17.66
CA LEU A 524 4.37 4.99 -17.19
C LEU A 524 4.40 4.09 -15.95
N THR A 525 5.14 3.00 -16.04
CA THR A 525 5.22 1.96 -15.02
C THR A 525 6.68 1.77 -14.63
N VAL A 526 6.95 1.83 -13.32
CA VAL A 526 8.29 1.62 -12.76
C VAL A 526 8.40 0.15 -12.40
N GLY A 527 9.23 -0.58 -13.16
CA GLY A 527 9.46 -2.00 -12.93
C GLY A 527 10.50 -2.27 -11.84
N VAL A 528 10.53 -3.53 -11.40
CA VAL A 528 11.64 -4.12 -10.63
C VAL A 528 12.52 -5.01 -11.49
N ASP A 529 12.46 -4.86 -12.81
CA ASP A 529 13.14 -5.70 -13.79
C ASP A 529 14.65 -5.52 -13.79
N GLY A 530 15.17 -4.34 -13.49
CA GLY A 530 16.62 -4.12 -13.33
C GLY A 530 17.26 -5.04 -12.29
N CYS A 531 16.49 -5.48 -11.28
CA CYS A 531 16.96 -6.35 -10.20
C CYS A 531 17.45 -7.72 -10.72
N VAL A 532 16.93 -8.21 -11.86
CA VAL A 532 17.31 -9.51 -12.43
C VAL A 532 18.75 -9.55 -12.95
N ALA A 533 19.42 -8.38 -13.07
CA ALA A 533 20.85 -8.32 -13.38
C ALA A 533 21.69 -9.09 -12.35
N CYS A 534 21.27 -9.07 -11.08
CA CYS A 534 21.86 -9.82 -9.97
C CYS A 534 20.99 -10.99 -9.50
N HIS A 535 19.66 -10.83 -9.48
CA HIS A 535 18.70 -11.86 -9.08
C HIS A 535 18.39 -12.81 -10.24
N THR A 536 19.43 -13.51 -10.68
CA THR A 536 19.42 -14.37 -11.88
C THR A 536 18.68 -15.69 -11.64
N PRO A 537 18.29 -16.42 -12.71
CA PRO A 537 17.75 -17.77 -12.60
C PRO A 537 18.65 -18.73 -11.79
N ASP A 538 19.97 -18.53 -11.87
CA ASP A 538 20.99 -19.30 -11.13
C ASP A 538 21.12 -18.87 -9.66
N GLY A 539 20.29 -17.94 -9.20
CA GLY A 539 20.31 -17.38 -7.86
C GLY A 539 21.27 -16.20 -7.71
N THR A 540 21.77 -16.00 -6.48
CA THR A 540 22.78 -14.99 -6.13
C THR A 540 24.11 -15.65 -5.77
N TYR A 541 24.90 -15.10 -4.84
CA TYR A 541 26.21 -15.63 -4.46
C TYR A 541 26.18 -17.09 -3.96
N ALA A 542 25.04 -17.57 -3.47
CA ALA A 542 24.87 -18.91 -2.93
C ALA A 542 24.29 -19.93 -3.95
N SER A 543 24.29 -19.59 -5.24
CA SER A 543 23.91 -20.48 -6.35
C SER A 543 22.62 -21.27 -6.11
N GLY A 544 21.55 -20.60 -5.67
CA GLY A 544 20.22 -21.20 -5.43
C GLY A 544 19.87 -21.45 -3.96
N ALA A 545 20.83 -21.64 -3.04
CA ALA A 545 20.52 -21.91 -1.62
C ALA A 545 19.65 -20.84 -0.95
N ASN A 546 19.74 -19.61 -1.46
CA ASN A 546 18.97 -18.48 -0.97
C ASN A 546 17.69 -18.20 -1.75
N LYS A 547 17.29 -19.06 -2.70
CA LYS A 547 16.24 -18.81 -3.71
C LYS A 547 16.41 -17.41 -4.32
N GLY A 548 17.55 -17.25 -5.01
CA GLY A 548 18.08 -15.94 -5.39
C GLY A 548 17.39 -15.29 -6.58
N ALA A 549 16.73 -16.07 -7.45
CA ALA A 549 16.00 -15.56 -8.60
C ALA A 549 14.87 -14.60 -8.16
N LEU A 550 14.62 -13.56 -8.95
CA LEU A 550 13.66 -12.51 -8.59
C LEU A 550 12.24 -13.06 -8.37
N GLU A 551 11.86 -14.06 -9.16
CA GLU A 551 10.59 -14.80 -9.08
C GLU A 551 10.33 -15.43 -7.70
N MET A 552 11.39 -15.69 -6.93
CA MET A 552 11.29 -16.28 -5.59
C MET A 552 11.74 -15.33 -4.48
N LYS A 553 12.65 -14.39 -4.78
CA LYS A 553 13.33 -13.57 -3.77
C LYS A 553 12.36 -12.73 -2.97
N LEU A 554 11.47 -12.01 -3.64
CA LEU A 554 10.52 -11.12 -2.97
C LEU A 554 9.52 -11.94 -2.15
N HIS A 555 8.95 -13.01 -2.72
CA HIS A 555 8.06 -13.92 -1.99
C HIS A 555 8.71 -14.48 -0.71
N LYS A 556 9.89 -15.09 -0.84
CA LYS A 556 10.64 -15.64 0.30
C LYS A 556 10.90 -14.60 1.38
N THR A 557 11.32 -13.40 0.99
CA THR A 557 11.67 -12.35 1.95
C THR A 557 10.43 -11.85 2.70
N HIS A 558 9.32 -11.61 1.99
CA HIS A 558 8.11 -11.06 2.59
C HIS A 558 7.33 -12.10 3.38
N ILE A 559 7.33 -13.38 2.98
CA ILE A 559 6.74 -14.43 3.83
C ILE A 559 7.53 -14.63 5.12
N GLU A 560 8.87 -14.52 5.09
CA GLU A 560 9.69 -14.67 6.29
C GLU A 560 9.63 -13.46 7.23
N LYS A 561 9.57 -12.24 6.68
CA LYS A 561 9.73 -11.00 7.46
C LYS A 561 8.47 -10.16 7.61
N ALA A 562 7.50 -10.34 6.72
CA ALA A 562 6.33 -9.46 6.60
C ALA A 562 5.00 -10.23 6.53
N HIS A 563 4.98 -11.55 6.76
CA HIS A 563 3.72 -12.32 6.76
C HIS A 563 2.72 -11.84 7.81
N GLY A 564 3.20 -11.32 8.95
CA GLY A 564 2.32 -10.70 9.95
C GLY A 564 1.65 -9.39 9.50
N LEU A 565 2.15 -8.76 8.43
CA LEU A 565 1.60 -7.55 7.83
C LEU A 565 0.78 -7.86 6.57
N ILE A 566 1.38 -8.61 5.64
CA ILE A 566 0.83 -8.85 4.29
C ILE A 566 -0.02 -10.14 4.24
N GLY A 567 0.24 -11.10 5.14
CA GLY A 567 -0.40 -12.42 5.09
C GLY A 567 -0.21 -13.10 3.74
N GLY A 568 -1.31 -13.60 3.18
CA GLY A 568 -1.39 -14.16 1.82
C GLY A 568 -1.92 -13.17 0.76
N ASN A 569 -1.95 -11.86 1.06
CA ASN A 569 -2.49 -10.85 0.15
C ASN A 569 -1.52 -10.57 -1.01
N CYS A 570 -1.72 -11.25 -2.14
CA CYS A 570 -0.91 -11.04 -3.34
C CYS A 570 -1.02 -9.60 -3.87
N SER A 571 -2.19 -8.98 -3.70
CA SER A 571 -2.46 -7.61 -4.16
C SER A 571 -1.68 -6.53 -3.42
N ALA A 572 -0.98 -6.88 -2.33
CA ALA A 572 -0.03 -5.98 -1.69
C ALA A 572 1.12 -5.57 -2.63
N CYS A 573 1.47 -6.41 -3.61
CA CYS A 573 2.47 -6.12 -4.63
C CYS A 573 1.93 -6.25 -6.05
N HIS A 574 1.07 -7.23 -6.30
CA HIS A 574 0.60 -7.59 -7.63
C HIS A 574 -0.63 -6.78 -8.03
N ASN A 575 -0.55 -6.10 -9.17
CA ASN A 575 -1.74 -5.58 -9.85
C ASN A 575 -2.33 -6.60 -10.85
N ASP A 576 -1.55 -7.60 -11.24
CA ASP A 576 -1.97 -8.74 -12.06
C ASP A 576 -0.96 -9.90 -11.91
N LEU A 577 -1.25 -11.06 -12.49
CA LEU A 577 -0.35 -12.20 -12.61
C LEU A 577 -0.09 -12.50 -14.10
N ASN A 578 1.08 -12.11 -14.61
CA ASN A 578 1.48 -12.45 -15.98
C ASN A 578 1.94 -13.92 -16.06
N LEU A 579 0.97 -14.84 -16.19
CA LEU A 579 1.24 -16.28 -16.28
C LEU A 579 1.92 -16.66 -17.60
N ASP A 580 1.73 -15.88 -18.66
CA ASP A 580 2.36 -16.12 -19.96
C ASP A 580 3.87 -15.91 -19.93
N ALA A 581 4.39 -15.12 -18.98
CA ALA A 581 5.82 -14.94 -18.78
C ALA A 581 6.55 -16.26 -18.49
N PHE A 582 5.87 -17.30 -17.97
CA PHE A 582 6.46 -18.63 -17.75
C PHE A 582 6.88 -19.33 -19.05
N LYS A 583 6.24 -19.01 -20.19
CA LYS A 583 6.61 -19.57 -21.51
C LYS A 583 8.02 -19.18 -21.95
N ASN A 584 8.55 -18.10 -21.39
CA ASN A 584 9.88 -17.57 -21.69
C ASN A 584 10.91 -17.93 -20.60
N LYS A 585 10.58 -18.81 -19.64
CA LYS A 585 11.46 -19.16 -18.52
C LYS A 585 12.04 -20.57 -18.65
N GLY A 586 13.31 -20.70 -18.28
CA GLY A 586 13.96 -21.97 -17.99
C GLY A 586 13.84 -22.34 -16.51
N ALA A 587 14.67 -23.29 -16.07
CA ALA A 587 14.70 -23.73 -14.68
C ALA A 587 15.29 -22.68 -13.73
N LEU A 588 14.85 -22.69 -12.47
CA LEU A 588 15.30 -21.76 -11.43
C LEU A 588 16.06 -22.51 -10.33
N ALA A 589 17.18 -21.96 -9.86
CA ALA A 589 17.97 -22.54 -8.80
C ALA A 589 17.28 -22.36 -7.43
N THR A 590 16.77 -23.46 -6.89
CA THR A 590 15.97 -23.51 -5.64
C THR A 590 16.80 -23.90 -4.41
N SER A 591 17.95 -24.52 -4.64
CA SER A 591 18.93 -24.96 -3.64
C SER A 591 20.34 -24.93 -4.26
N ALA A 592 21.39 -25.15 -3.47
CA ALA A 592 22.78 -24.98 -3.93
C ALA A 592 23.10 -25.89 -5.13
N GLY A 593 23.13 -25.30 -6.34
CA GLY A 593 23.42 -26.00 -7.59
C GLY A 593 22.30 -26.93 -8.10
N MET A 594 21.12 -26.94 -7.47
CA MET A 594 19.96 -27.73 -7.94
C MET A 594 18.84 -26.81 -8.42
N TYR A 595 18.09 -27.30 -9.40
CA TYR A 595 17.15 -26.53 -10.19
C TYR A 595 15.76 -27.15 -10.19
N THR A 596 14.75 -26.29 -10.21
CA THR A 596 13.34 -26.66 -10.25
C THR A 596 12.68 -25.97 -11.44
N THR A 597 11.69 -26.63 -12.05
CA THR A 597 10.88 -26.04 -13.13
C THR A 597 10.16 -24.77 -12.67
N PRO A 598 9.98 -23.77 -13.54
CA PRO A 598 9.79 -22.38 -13.11
C PRO A 598 8.48 -22.12 -12.35
N VAL A 599 7.37 -22.77 -12.70
CA VAL A 599 6.09 -22.61 -11.99
C VAL A 599 6.22 -23.20 -10.60
N THR A 600 6.68 -24.44 -10.49
CA THR A 600 6.90 -25.12 -9.20
C THR A 600 7.89 -24.36 -8.32
N ALA A 601 9.00 -23.85 -8.87
CA ALA A 601 9.97 -23.05 -8.13
C ALA A 601 9.35 -21.77 -7.53
N THR A 602 8.48 -21.10 -8.31
CA THR A 602 7.80 -19.88 -7.86
C THR A 602 6.81 -20.18 -6.73
N CYS A 603 5.94 -21.18 -6.89
CA CYS A 603 4.94 -21.54 -5.87
C CYS A 603 5.60 -22.06 -4.58
N THR A 604 6.66 -22.84 -4.72
CA THR A 604 7.40 -23.42 -3.58
C THR A 604 8.30 -22.40 -2.87
N SER A 605 8.33 -21.14 -3.30
CA SER A 605 8.92 -20.05 -2.51
C SER A 605 8.19 -19.86 -1.17
N CYS A 606 6.88 -20.10 -1.13
CA CYS A 606 6.05 -20.08 0.09
C CYS A 606 5.56 -21.49 0.48
N HIS A 607 5.25 -22.34 -0.50
CA HIS A 607 4.74 -23.71 -0.28
C HIS A 607 5.86 -24.74 -0.35
N THR A 608 6.68 -24.80 0.71
CA THR A 608 7.84 -25.71 0.73
C THR A 608 7.40 -27.17 0.58
N VAL A 609 7.96 -27.88 -0.41
CA VAL A 609 7.65 -29.30 -0.67
C VAL A 609 7.97 -30.15 0.55
N GLY A 610 7.02 -30.97 0.98
CA GLY A 610 7.12 -31.78 2.21
C GLY A 610 6.87 -31.00 3.51
N GLY A 611 6.55 -29.71 3.44
CA GLY A 611 6.10 -28.91 4.58
C GLY A 611 4.57 -28.87 4.70
N ASP A 612 4.07 -28.36 5.82
CA ASP A 612 2.64 -28.36 6.18
C ASP A 612 1.75 -27.58 5.21
N TYR A 613 2.34 -26.69 4.40
CA TYR A 613 1.62 -25.80 3.47
C TYR A 613 1.61 -26.31 2.03
N MET A 614 2.22 -27.46 1.73
CA MET A 614 2.22 -28.07 0.40
C MET A 614 1.55 -29.44 0.44
N VAL A 615 0.35 -29.53 -0.13
CA VAL A 615 -0.41 -30.79 -0.20
C VAL A 615 0.12 -31.75 -1.27
N HIS A 616 0.77 -31.23 -2.31
CA HIS A 616 1.34 -32.05 -3.37
C HIS A 616 2.69 -32.63 -2.94
N THR A 617 2.83 -33.95 -2.97
CA THR A 617 4.12 -34.59 -2.75
C THR A 617 5.06 -34.32 -3.92
N LYS A 618 6.36 -34.55 -3.73
CA LYS A 618 7.35 -34.42 -4.82
C LYS A 618 6.97 -35.31 -6.01
N GLU A 619 6.56 -36.54 -5.75
CA GLU A 619 6.15 -37.50 -6.80
C GLU A 619 4.92 -37.02 -7.57
N GLN A 620 3.97 -36.34 -6.91
CA GLN A 620 2.81 -35.76 -7.59
C GLN A 620 3.21 -34.57 -8.48
N LEU A 621 4.09 -33.70 -8.00
CA LEU A 621 4.62 -32.59 -8.81
C LEU A 621 5.36 -33.12 -10.04
N GLU A 622 6.18 -34.16 -9.88
CA GLU A 622 6.87 -34.83 -10.99
C GLU A 622 5.89 -35.48 -11.97
N ALA A 623 4.79 -36.07 -11.49
CA ALA A 623 3.70 -36.57 -12.33
C ALA A 623 2.97 -35.45 -13.12
N TYR A 624 3.03 -34.20 -12.64
CA TYR A 624 2.51 -33.03 -13.36
C TYR A 624 3.53 -32.39 -14.30
N GLY A 625 4.69 -33.02 -14.51
CA GLY A 625 5.73 -32.59 -15.44
C GLY A 625 6.79 -31.68 -14.80
N ALA A 626 6.75 -31.47 -13.49
CA ALA A 626 7.76 -30.68 -12.79
C ALA A 626 9.05 -31.46 -12.55
N VAL A 627 10.15 -30.75 -12.36
CA VAL A 627 11.39 -31.28 -11.74
C VAL A 627 11.61 -30.48 -10.48
N VAL A 628 11.87 -31.16 -9.35
CA VAL A 628 12.08 -30.52 -8.04
C VAL A 628 13.47 -30.81 -7.52
N ASP A 629 14.30 -29.78 -7.40
CA ASP A 629 15.71 -29.85 -6.98
C ASP A 629 16.50 -30.91 -7.78
N GLY A 630 16.35 -30.90 -9.11
CA GLY A 630 17.10 -31.74 -10.04
C GLY A 630 18.36 -31.05 -10.57
N ASP A 631 19.07 -31.70 -11.50
CA ASP A 631 20.18 -31.06 -12.21
C ASP A 631 19.68 -30.03 -13.24
N TYR A 632 20.58 -29.12 -13.62
CA TYR A 632 20.28 -28.02 -14.55
C TYR A 632 19.68 -28.50 -15.88
N THR A 633 20.20 -29.58 -16.46
CA THR A 633 19.79 -30.06 -17.78
C THR A 633 18.39 -30.66 -17.72
N ALA A 634 18.15 -31.55 -16.76
CA ALA A 634 16.84 -32.20 -16.58
C ALA A 634 15.74 -31.16 -16.31
N ALA A 635 15.99 -30.22 -15.41
CA ALA A 635 15.00 -29.18 -15.08
C ALA A 635 14.70 -28.26 -16.27
N ASN A 636 15.70 -27.90 -17.08
CA ASN A 636 15.47 -27.06 -18.27
C ASN A 636 14.73 -27.79 -19.39
N GLN A 637 15.00 -29.09 -19.60
CA GLN A 637 14.25 -29.91 -20.56
C GLN A 637 12.77 -30.02 -20.16
N ALA A 638 12.47 -29.99 -18.86
CA ALA A 638 11.11 -30.06 -18.32
C ALA A 638 10.44 -28.69 -18.10
N ALA A 639 11.13 -27.56 -18.31
CA ALA A 639 10.66 -26.23 -17.91
C ALA A 639 9.30 -25.82 -18.52
N GLN A 640 8.94 -26.41 -19.66
CA GLN A 640 7.69 -26.15 -20.38
C GLN A 640 6.72 -27.34 -20.37
N LEU A 641 6.97 -28.34 -19.53
CA LEU A 641 6.15 -29.55 -19.39
C LEU A 641 5.19 -29.49 -18.19
N GLU A 642 5.30 -28.45 -17.35
CA GLU A 642 4.44 -28.26 -16.18
C GLU A 642 2.98 -28.06 -16.59
N THR A 643 2.10 -28.86 -16.00
CA THR A 643 0.65 -28.83 -16.26
C THR A 643 -0.14 -28.04 -15.21
N CYS A 644 0.53 -27.31 -14.31
CA CYS A 644 -0.05 -26.63 -13.16
C CYS A 644 -1.24 -25.73 -13.52
N PHE A 645 -1.08 -24.90 -14.56
CA PHE A 645 -2.12 -23.96 -15.01
C PHE A 645 -3.25 -24.62 -15.80
N TYR A 646 -3.25 -25.94 -15.98
CA TYR A 646 -4.46 -26.65 -16.43
C TYR A 646 -5.56 -26.51 -15.37
N CYS A 647 -5.22 -26.81 -14.10
CA CYS A 647 -6.12 -26.69 -12.96
C CYS A 647 -6.11 -25.29 -12.34
N HIS A 648 -4.93 -24.77 -11.97
CA HIS A 648 -4.83 -23.50 -11.25
C HIS A 648 -5.16 -22.30 -12.16
N LYS A 649 -6.03 -21.42 -11.69
CA LYS A 649 -6.44 -20.17 -12.36
C LYS A 649 -6.23 -18.98 -11.43
N PRO A 650 -4.99 -18.75 -10.94
CA PRO A 650 -4.76 -17.78 -9.90
C PRO A 650 -5.02 -16.36 -10.40
N THR A 651 -5.57 -15.53 -9.53
CA THR A 651 -5.66 -14.08 -9.71
C THR A 651 -4.95 -13.38 -8.55
N ALA A 652 -4.65 -12.08 -8.67
CA ALA A 652 -4.08 -11.32 -7.56
C ALA A 652 -5.06 -11.19 -6.37
N ALA A 653 -6.36 -11.26 -6.62
CA ALA A 653 -7.41 -11.21 -5.60
C ALA A 653 -7.54 -12.56 -4.88
N ASP A 654 -7.45 -13.67 -5.62
CA ASP A 654 -7.48 -15.02 -5.09
C ASP A 654 -6.57 -15.93 -5.93
N HIS A 655 -5.39 -16.21 -5.38
CA HIS A 655 -4.40 -17.08 -6.02
C HIS A 655 -4.69 -18.57 -5.80
N THR A 656 -5.69 -18.91 -4.98
CA THR A 656 -6.04 -20.29 -4.63
C THR A 656 -7.05 -20.90 -5.61
N GLN A 657 -7.61 -20.09 -6.52
CA GLN A 657 -8.59 -20.52 -7.50
C GLN A 657 -8.10 -21.69 -8.35
N VAL A 658 -8.96 -22.71 -8.44
CA VAL A 658 -8.75 -23.91 -9.25
C VAL A 658 -9.99 -24.20 -10.08
N LYS A 659 -9.77 -24.71 -11.28
CA LYS A 659 -10.78 -25.32 -12.13
C LYS A 659 -10.50 -26.82 -12.17
N MET A 660 -11.36 -27.60 -11.51
CA MET A 660 -11.27 -29.06 -11.45
C MET A 660 -11.93 -29.70 -12.67
#